data_AF-A0AAW0YA53-F1
#
_entry.id   AF-A0AAW0YA53-F1
#
_cell.length_a   1.000
_cell.length_b   1.000
_cell.length_c   1.000
_cell.angle_alpha   90.00
_cell.angle_beta   90.00
_cell.angle_gamma   90.00
#
_symmetry.space_group_name_H-M   'P 1'
#
loop_
_entity.id
_entity.type
_entity.pdbx_description
1 polymer ?
#
loop_
_entity_poly.entity_id
_entity_poly.type
_entity_poly.pdbx_seq_one_letter_code
_entity_poly.pdbx_strand_id
1 'polypeptide(L)'
;VSVVVIGPEDPLADGLANTLTAAGIKVFGPTKEAAQIEASKAWAKDFMVRQGVPTASYSTFTDPQQAKDFIKKGSWSGYVVKASGLAAGKGVVVAESPVSAMEAVDTISKCFGTAGDTIIVEELLQGEEVSVLCFTDGDTIAVMPPAQDHKRLHDGDQGPNTGGMGAYCPCSFVSQQEHETIKDIILQKTIDGLKKEGSPFIGVLYAGLMMTSSGPKVLEYNCRFGDPETQVLLPLLQSDLYDIILGCVEGRLAEVPVKFDETKSCVAVCLVSGGYPGSYSKGKPITGLSEVSKSPGVQVYHAGTKHEDNTLVTSGGRVLAITVTDPSLAAAASKVTMAASKVTFEGAFFRKDIAAKAIARFTVKQGGLTYRASGVDIAAGDALVCAIKDAAAATSCPGVMGSLGSFGGLFDLKAAGYSDPILVSGTDGVGTKLKVAQAAGIHNTVGQDLVAMCVNDVLVHGAQPLFFLDYFATGHLEVEVAASVVKGVAEGCCLAGCALIGGETAEMPGMYSPGEYDLAGFTVGAVDRTSLLPRKSEIVAGDIVLGLASSGLHSNGFSLVRKVIEALNLKYTDPAPFCSSKTLGVSSSEMSRTFNCGIGFVLVVGAEEVMQVTKLISNNQALVIGVLQARHKESPQVVIEDLENVLSVGAASMLHLGPSLVTPHKRVAVLISGSGTNLQALLDHTKSGLSAAKIVLVISNVPDVQGLQRAKDAGVATKVIPHKNYKNRQEFDAALTMALREVDTELICLAGFMRILTGDFVRTWQGRLLNIHPSLLPSFKGMHAQRQALEAGVTLTGCTVHFVAEEVDGGAIVTQEAVPILPGDTEDILVERIKTAEHKAFPRAMEMVARGQVVLRSDGSCTRL
;
A
#
# COMPACT_ATOMS: atom_id res chain seq x y z
N VAL A 1 61.48 29.26 -5.44
CA VAL A 1 60.27 28.53 -5.85
C VAL A 1 60.71 27.18 -6.38
N SER A 2 60.24 26.06 -5.81
CA SER A 2 60.62 24.70 -6.26
C SER A 2 59.85 24.27 -7.51
N VAL A 3 58.57 24.61 -7.58
CA VAL A 3 57.68 24.41 -8.73
C VAL A 3 56.62 25.51 -8.75
N VAL A 4 56.22 25.97 -9.93
CA VAL A 4 55.09 26.89 -10.14
C VAL A 4 53.89 26.07 -10.62
N VAL A 5 52.73 26.25 -9.99
CA VAL A 5 51.46 25.60 -10.39
C VAL A 5 50.55 26.69 -10.91
N ILE A 6 50.17 26.61 -12.19
CA ILE A 6 49.31 27.63 -12.81
C ILE A 6 47.86 27.18 -12.67
N GLY A 7 47.06 27.99 -11.96
CA GLY A 7 45.64 27.72 -11.72
C GLY A 7 44.72 28.13 -12.88
N PRO A 8 44.69 29.42 -13.27
CA PRO A 8 43.79 29.91 -14.31
C PRO A 8 44.34 29.72 -15.73
N GLU A 9 43.44 29.80 -16.70
CA GLU A 9 43.71 29.59 -18.13
C GLU A 9 44.47 30.74 -18.82
N ASP A 10 44.21 32.00 -18.45
CA ASP A 10 44.81 33.15 -19.16
C ASP A 10 46.35 33.11 -19.18
N PRO A 11 47.06 32.85 -18.05
CA PRO A 11 48.52 32.76 -18.06
C PRO A 11 49.06 31.59 -18.89
N LEU A 12 48.29 30.51 -19.05
CA LEU A 12 48.66 29.37 -19.90
C LEU A 12 48.59 29.77 -21.37
N ALA A 13 47.48 30.41 -21.78
CA ALA A 13 47.29 30.92 -23.14
C ALA A 13 48.32 32.00 -23.52
N ASP A 14 48.74 32.82 -22.55
CA ASP A 14 49.77 33.84 -22.75
C ASP A 14 51.20 33.30 -22.79
N GLY A 15 51.41 32.03 -22.41
CA GLY A 15 52.72 31.36 -22.46
C GLY A 15 53.61 31.61 -21.24
N LEU A 16 53.01 31.80 -20.06
CA LEU A 16 53.76 31.86 -18.81
C LEU A 16 54.58 30.58 -18.58
N ALA A 17 54.02 29.42 -18.93
CA ALA A 17 54.72 28.14 -18.82
C ALA A 17 55.99 28.09 -19.70
N ASN A 18 55.91 28.58 -20.95
CA ASN A 18 57.08 28.69 -21.83
C ASN A 18 58.16 29.60 -21.21
N THR A 19 57.73 30.76 -20.70
CA THR A 19 58.61 31.78 -20.14
C THR A 19 59.38 31.26 -18.93
N LEU A 20 58.68 30.62 -17.99
CA LEU A 20 59.26 30.07 -16.77
C LEU A 20 60.14 28.84 -17.05
N THR A 21 59.72 27.95 -17.96
CA THR A 21 60.51 26.79 -18.37
C THR A 21 61.82 27.23 -19.04
N ALA A 22 61.78 28.24 -19.92
CA ALA A 22 62.98 28.83 -20.52
C ALA A 22 63.94 29.46 -19.48
N ALA A 23 63.41 29.92 -18.35
CA ALA A 23 64.18 30.41 -17.22
C ALA A 23 64.68 29.30 -16.26
N GLY A 24 64.45 28.02 -16.60
CA GLY A 24 64.87 26.87 -15.78
C GLY A 24 64.02 26.64 -14.53
N ILE A 25 62.82 27.23 -14.45
CA ILE A 25 61.87 27.04 -13.35
C ILE A 25 60.93 25.89 -13.72
N LYS A 26 60.73 24.94 -12.79
CA LYS A 26 59.77 23.85 -12.95
C LYS A 26 58.34 24.42 -12.95
N VAL A 27 57.55 24.06 -13.94
CA VAL A 27 56.17 24.55 -14.10
C VAL A 27 55.23 23.39 -14.34
N PHE A 28 54.16 23.35 -13.55
CA PHE A 28 53.01 22.49 -13.75
C PHE A 28 51.90 23.28 -14.45
N GLY A 29 51.76 23.00 -15.75
CA GLY A 29 50.85 23.67 -16.66
C GLY A 29 51.37 23.55 -18.10
N PRO A 30 50.47 23.43 -19.09
CA PRO A 30 50.87 23.21 -20.47
C PRO A 30 51.55 24.44 -21.07
N THR A 31 52.35 24.23 -22.12
CA THR A 31 52.89 25.34 -22.92
C THR A 31 51.77 26.04 -23.69
N LYS A 32 52.05 27.24 -24.19
CA LYS A 32 51.13 28.03 -25.03
C LYS A 32 50.58 27.24 -26.22
N GLU A 33 51.42 26.41 -26.83
CA GLU A 33 51.08 25.59 -27.98
C GLU A 33 50.09 24.49 -27.59
N ALA A 34 50.33 23.81 -26.45
CA ALA A 34 49.42 22.80 -25.92
C ALA A 34 48.13 23.42 -25.34
N ALA A 35 48.20 24.62 -24.77
CA ALA A 35 47.06 25.37 -24.24
C ALA A 35 46.07 25.83 -25.31
N GLN A 36 46.41 25.73 -26.61
CA GLN A 36 45.48 25.97 -27.71
C GLN A 36 44.22 25.09 -27.62
N ILE A 37 44.32 23.93 -26.96
CA ILE A 37 43.20 23.02 -26.75
C ILE A 37 42.04 23.65 -25.95
N GLU A 38 42.31 24.67 -25.14
CA GLU A 38 41.31 25.50 -24.45
C GLU A 38 41.21 26.89 -25.08
N ALA A 39 42.35 27.51 -25.41
CA ALA A 39 42.41 28.90 -25.85
C ALA A 39 41.70 29.16 -27.20
N SER A 40 41.59 28.14 -28.05
CA SER A 40 40.88 28.20 -29.33
C SER A 40 39.98 26.99 -29.51
N LYS A 41 38.67 27.18 -29.30
CA LYS A 41 37.69 26.10 -29.49
C LYS A 41 37.66 25.59 -30.93
N ALA A 42 37.87 26.46 -31.92
CA ALA A 42 37.93 26.03 -33.32
C ALA A 42 39.11 25.07 -33.54
N TRP A 43 40.29 25.44 -33.02
CA TRP A 43 41.47 24.59 -33.07
C TRP A 43 41.26 23.26 -32.34
N ALA A 44 40.63 23.28 -31.16
CA ALA A 44 40.33 22.08 -30.39
C ALA A 44 39.40 21.11 -31.14
N LYS A 45 38.38 21.64 -31.83
CA LYS A 45 37.48 20.82 -32.66
C LYS A 45 38.21 20.20 -33.85
N ASP A 46 39.02 20.99 -34.55
CA ASP A 46 39.85 20.50 -35.67
C ASP A 46 40.84 19.43 -35.21
N PHE A 47 41.48 19.65 -34.05
CA PHE A 47 42.36 18.67 -33.41
C PHE A 47 41.62 17.36 -33.11
N MET A 48 40.44 17.43 -32.49
CA MET A 48 39.64 16.25 -32.17
C MET A 48 39.26 15.46 -33.43
N VAL A 49 38.86 16.13 -34.51
CA VAL A 49 38.57 15.44 -35.78
C VAL A 49 39.83 14.80 -36.37
N ARG A 50 40.96 15.51 -36.42
CA ARG A 50 42.23 14.98 -36.95
C ARG A 50 42.74 13.77 -36.17
N GLN A 51 42.57 13.77 -34.85
CA GLN A 51 42.97 12.65 -33.99
C GLN A 51 41.86 11.61 -33.82
N GLY A 52 40.66 11.82 -34.37
CA GLY A 52 39.52 10.93 -34.22
C GLY A 52 39.04 10.80 -32.77
N VAL A 53 39.08 11.88 -31.99
CA VAL A 53 38.47 11.98 -30.66
C VAL A 53 36.98 12.29 -30.84
N PRO A 54 36.07 11.54 -30.20
CA PRO A 54 34.62 11.77 -30.35
C PRO A 54 34.18 13.15 -29.87
N THR A 55 33.49 13.91 -30.72
CA THR A 55 32.94 15.23 -30.40
C THR A 55 31.66 15.49 -31.19
N ALA A 56 30.95 16.59 -30.90
CA ALA A 56 29.80 17.05 -31.67
C ALA A 56 30.20 17.39 -33.11
N SER A 57 29.36 17.05 -34.08
CA SER A 57 29.48 17.57 -35.45
C SER A 57 29.46 19.10 -35.43
N TYR A 58 30.34 19.74 -36.20
CA TYR A 58 30.50 21.21 -36.15
C TYR A 58 30.93 21.81 -37.49
N SER A 59 30.77 23.12 -37.60
CA SER A 59 31.37 23.97 -38.63
C SER A 59 31.82 25.30 -38.00
N THR A 60 32.87 25.90 -38.56
CA THR A 60 33.42 27.19 -38.14
C THR A 60 33.14 28.27 -39.19
N PHE A 61 32.88 29.50 -38.76
CA PHE A 61 32.57 30.62 -39.63
C PHE A 61 33.23 31.90 -39.14
N THR A 62 33.77 32.69 -40.06
CA THR A 62 34.22 34.08 -39.80
C THR A 62 33.20 35.11 -40.30
N ASP A 63 32.22 34.67 -41.11
CA ASP A 63 31.13 35.49 -41.61
C ASP A 63 29.80 35.05 -40.93
N PRO A 64 29.19 35.92 -40.11
CA PRO A 64 27.91 35.63 -39.45
C PRO A 64 26.80 35.23 -40.42
N GLN A 65 26.79 35.75 -41.65
CA GLN A 65 25.76 35.42 -42.63
C GLN A 65 25.90 33.98 -43.13
N GLN A 66 27.13 33.51 -43.34
CA GLN A 66 27.39 32.12 -43.72
C GLN A 66 27.02 31.15 -42.59
N ALA A 67 27.26 31.52 -41.34
CA ALA A 67 26.83 30.72 -40.18
C ALA A 67 25.30 30.58 -40.15
N LYS A 68 24.57 31.68 -40.38
CA LYS A 68 23.09 31.65 -40.44
C LYS A 68 22.58 30.82 -41.61
N ASP A 69 23.22 30.90 -42.78
CA ASP A 69 22.82 30.13 -43.95
C ASP A 69 23.10 28.62 -43.76
N PHE A 70 24.17 28.27 -43.04
CA PHE A 70 24.43 26.90 -42.61
C PHE A 70 23.35 26.39 -41.67
N ILE A 71 22.95 27.18 -40.65
CA ILE A 71 21.87 26.83 -39.72
C ILE A 71 20.55 26.61 -40.47
N LYS A 72 20.19 27.50 -41.41
CA LYS A 72 18.95 27.39 -42.21
C LYS A 72 18.89 26.14 -43.08
N LYS A 73 20.03 25.68 -43.60
CA LYS A 73 20.12 24.48 -44.45
C LYS A 73 20.28 23.20 -43.64
N GLY A 74 20.66 23.30 -42.37
CA GLY A 74 20.93 22.16 -41.50
C GLY A 74 19.66 21.39 -41.13
N SER A 75 19.86 20.14 -40.74
CA SER A 75 18.79 19.21 -40.32
C SER A 75 18.84 18.89 -38.82
N TRP A 76 19.66 19.59 -38.04
CA TRP A 76 19.79 19.35 -36.61
C TRP A 76 18.58 19.86 -35.83
N SER A 77 18.15 19.10 -34.83
CA SER A 77 17.03 19.46 -33.96
C SER A 77 17.35 20.63 -33.02
N GLY A 78 18.62 20.93 -32.80
CA GLY A 78 19.11 22.04 -32.00
C GLY A 78 20.58 22.34 -32.31
N TYR A 79 21.03 23.52 -31.89
CA TYR A 79 22.36 24.04 -32.20
C TYR A 79 23.02 24.60 -30.95
N VAL A 80 24.35 24.49 -30.88
CA VAL A 80 25.16 25.22 -29.90
C VAL A 80 26.06 26.19 -30.67
N VAL A 81 25.94 27.47 -30.36
CA VAL A 81 26.76 28.52 -30.97
C VAL A 81 27.80 28.98 -29.95
N LYS A 82 29.08 28.91 -30.32
CA LYS A 82 30.20 29.25 -29.45
C LYS A 82 31.12 30.29 -30.09
N ALA A 83 31.67 31.18 -29.28
CA ALA A 83 32.83 32.00 -29.63
C ALA A 83 34.11 31.15 -29.57
N SER A 84 35.01 31.27 -30.55
CA SER A 84 36.23 30.45 -30.59
C SER A 84 37.20 30.77 -29.45
N GLY A 85 37.39 32.06 -29.13
CA GLY A 85 38.34 32.50 -28.11
C GLY A 85 37.86 32.32 -26.67
N LEU A 86 38.74 32.69 -25.73
CA LEU A 86 38.42 32.75 -24.30
C LEU A 86 37.41 33.87 -24.03
N ALA A 87 36.22 33.50 -23.59
CA ALA A 87 35.09 34.41 -23.34
C ALA A 87 34.57 34.34 -21.89
N ALA A 88 35.43 33.96 -20.94
CA ALA A 88 35.12 33.81 -19.51
C ALA A 88 33.81 33.04 -19.23
N GLY A 89 33.57 31.95 -19.98
CA GLY A 89 32.36 31.13 -19.88
C GLY A 89 31.06 31.74 -20.42
N LYS A 90 31.08 32.96 -20.97
CA LYS A 90 29.88 33.67 -21.49
C LYS A 90 29.67 33.53 -23.00
N GLY A 91 30.65 32.98 -23.71
CA GLY A 91 30.63 32.85 -25.17
C GLY A 91 29.94 31.60 -25.71
N VAL A 92 29.05 30.95 -24.95
CA VAL A 92 28.36 29.71 -25.36
C VAL A 92 26.85 29.90 -25.21
N VAL A 93 26.11 29.68 -26.29
CA VAL A 93 24.65 29.75 -26.32
C VAL A 93 24.09 28.45 -26.86
N VAL A 94 23.22 27.82 -26.07
CA VAL A 94 22.46 26.62 -26.45
C VAL A 94 21.12 27.07 -27.01
N ALA A 95 20.82 26.67 -28.25
CA ALA A 95 19.64 27.10 -28.99
C ALA A 95 18.83 25.89 -29.47
N GLU A 96 17.59 25.77 -28.98
CA GLU A 96 16.68 24.66 -29.30
C GLU A 96 15.97 24.82 -30.64
N SER A 97 16.15 25.95 -31.32
CA SER A 97 15.60 26.19 -32.66
C SER A 97 16.58 26.89 -33.59
N PRO A 98 16.46 26.70 -34.91
CA PRO A 98 17.25 27.44 -35.90
C PRO A 98 17.12 28.96 -35.74
N VAL A 99 15.94 29.46 -35.35
CA VAL A 99 15.69 30.89 -35.13
C VAL A 99 16.54 31.40 -33.97
N SER A 100 16.44 30.78 -32.80
CA SER A 100 17.25 31.15 -31.63
C SER A 100 18.76 30.98 -31.88
N ALA A 101 19.16 30.03 -32.73
CA ALA A 101 20.56 29.83 -33.09
C ALA A 101 21.09 30.98 -33.97
N MET A 102 20.29 31.48 -34.90
CA MET A 102 20.65 32.66 -35.70
C MET A 102 20.74 33.93 -34.85
N GLU A 103 19.88 34.09 -33.84
CA GLU A 103 19.96 35.19 -32.86
C GLU A 103 21.23 35.07 -31.98
N ALA A 104 21.60 33.84 -31.62
CA ALA A 104 22.85 33.58 -30.90
C ALA A 104 24.09 33.97 -31.72
N VAL A 105 24.09 33.71 -33.03
CA VAL A 105 25.14 34.16 -33.97
C VAL A 105 25.25 35.69 -33.97
N ASP A 106 24.13 36.42 -33.99
CA ASP A 106 24.12 37.89 -33.91
C ASP A 106 24.67 38.41 -32.59
N THR A 107 24.38 37.72 -31.50
CA THR A 107 24.85 38.09 -30.16
C THR A 107 26.36 37.87 -30.05
N ILE A 108 26.84 36.69 -30.43
CA ILE A 108 28.25 36.32 -30.30
C ILE A 108 29.15 37.20 -31.18
N SER A 109 28.72 37.48 -32.41
CA SER A 109 29.47 38.34 -33.33
C SER A 109 29.62 39.80 -32.86
N LYS A 110 28.74 40.29 -31.98
CA LYS A 110 28.74 41.69 -31.51
C LYS A 110 29.36 41.88 -30.12
N CYS A 111 29.32 40.88 -29.25
CA CYS A 111 29.52 41.07 -27.81
C CYS A 111 30.92 40.71 -27.26
N PHE A 112 31.77 39.99 -28.00
CA PHE A 112 32.99 39.37 -27.43
C PHE A 112 34.31 39.83 -28.06
N GLY A 113 34.34 40.93 -28.82
CA GLY A 113 35.56 41.43 -29.46
C GLY A 113 36.22 40.35 -30.34
N THR A 114 37.56 40.28 -30.31
CA THR A 114 38.33 39.31 -31.12
C THR A 114 38.06 37.84 -30.76
N ALA A 115 37.58 37.55 -29.55
CA ALA A 115 37.19 36.19 -29.16
C ALA A 115 35.98 35.67 -29.97
N GLY A 116 35.17 36.59 -30.51
CA GLY A 116 34.00 36.30 -31.35
C GLY A 116 34.26 36.33 -32.86
N ASP A 117 35.49 36.59 -33.33
CA ASP A 117 35.83 36.68 -34.76
C ASP A 117 35.59 35.37 -35.51
N THR A 118 35.68 34.25 -34.80
CA THR A 118 35.34 32.92 -35.31
C THR A 118 34.21 32.33 -34.48
N ILE A 119 33.14 31.97 -35.17
CA ILE A 119 31.91 31.38 -34.62
C ILE A 119 31.93 29.90 -34.91
N ILE A 120 31.65 29.09 -33.89
CA ILE A 120 31.50 27.65 -34.01
C ILE A 120 30.02 27.33 -33.89
N VAL A 121 29.50 26.58 -34.85
CA VAL A 121 28.13 26.04 -34.80
C VAL A 121 28.23 24.52 -34.69
N GLU A 122 27.74 23.99 -33.58
CA GLU A 122 27.76 22.56 -33.24
C GLU A 122 26.34 21.98 -33.18
N GLU A 123 26.21 20.68 -33.44
CA GLU A 123 24.98 19.94 -33.11
C GLU A 123 24.71 19.99 -31.60
N LEU A 124 23.45 20.12 -31.21
CA LEU A 124 23.06 20.00 -29.82
C LEU A 124 23.08 18.53 -29.39
N LEU A 125 24.12 18.15 -28.63
CA LEU A 125 24.19 16.83 -28.02
C LEU A 125 23.20 16.71 -26.86
N GLN A 126 22.60 15.53 -26.72
CA GLN A 126 21.73 15.18 -25.61
C GLN A 126 22.37 14.08 -24.76
N GLY A 127 22.29 14.24 -23.45
CA GLY A 127 22.92 13.33 -22.49
C GLY A 127 23.14 14.00 -21.14
N GLU A 128 23.93 13.35 -20.29
CA GLU A 128 24.40 13.94 -19.03
C GLU A 128 25.78 14.58 -19.21
N GLU A 129 25.96 15.81 -18.72
CA GLU A 129 27.27 16.45 -18.65
C GLU A 129 28.10 15.85 -17.50
N VAL A 130 29.34 15.50 -17.79
CA VAL A 130 30.30 14.97 -16.81
C VAL A 130 31.69 15.55 -17.09
N SER A 131 32.43 15.86 -16.03
CA SER A 131 33.81 16.34 -16.09
C SER A 131 34.75 15.18 -15.74
N VAL A 132 35.69 14.87 -16.62
CA VAL A 132 36.74 13.88 -16.35
C VAL A 132 38.10 14.51 -16.57
N LEU A 133 38.94 14.47 -15.54
CA LEU A 133 40.26 15.10 -15.53
C LEU A 133 41.34 14.03 -15.46
N CYS A 134 42.55 14.35 -15.92
CA CYS A 134 43.74 13.55 -15.63
C CYS A 134 44.96 14.42 -15.35
N PHE A 135 45.84 13.93 -14.47
CA PHE A 135 47.23 14.37 -14.43
C PHE A 135 47.98 13.76 -15.61
N THR A 136 48.91 14.51 -16.20
CA THR A 136 49.75 14.02 -17.29
C THR A 136 51.13 14.65 -17.28
N ASP A 137 52.13 13.85 -17.66
CA ASP A 137 53.51 14.27 -17.89
C ASP A 137 53.86 14.43 -19.38
N GLY A 138 52.83 14.36 -20.25
CA GLY A 138 52.96 14.40 -21.70
C GLY A 138 53.06 13.01 -22.35
N ASP A 139 53.09 11.94 -21.55
CA ASP A 139 53.07 10.56 -22.03
C ASP A 139 52.09 9.69 -21.22
N THR A 140 52.28 9.66 -19.91
CA THR A 140 51.46 8.93 -18.96
C THR A 140 50.28 9.78 -18.51
N ILE A 141 49.10 9.16 -18.36
CA ILE A 141 47.95 9.80 -17.71
C ILE A 141 47.56 9.08 -16.42
N ALA A 142 47.22 9.86 -15.40
CA ALA A 142 46.55 9.38 -14.20
C ALA A 142 45.16 10.02 -14.11
N VAL A 143 44.14 9.25 -14.49
CA VAL A 143 42.75 9.71 -14.59
C VAL A 143 42.13 9.84 -13.21
N MET A 144 41.46 10.97 -12.98
CA MET A 144 40.75 11.26 -11.74
C MET A 144 39.34 10.65 -11.77
N PRO A 145 38.70 10.44 -10.61
CA PRO A 145 37.29 10.06 -10.57
C PRO A 145 36.43 11.11 -11.30
N PRO A 146 35.37 10.69 -12.00
CA PRO A 146 34.52 11.63 -12.71
C PRO A 146 33.82 12.57 -11.71
N ALA A 147 33.63 13.82 -12.08
CA ALA A 147 32.89 14.82 -11.31
C ALA A 147 31.73 15.37 -12.16
N GLN A 148 30.76 16.02 -11.53
CA GLN A 148 29.76 16.81 -12.24
C GLN A 148 29.62 18.16 -11.55
N ASP A 149 29.62 19.21 -12.35
CA ASP A 149 29.38 20.57 -11.93
C ASP A 149 27.91 20.98 -12.18
N HIS A 150 27.53 22.10 -11.56
CA HIS A 150 26.21 22.71 -11.72
C HIS A 150 26.37 24.16 -12.18
N LYS A 151 26.29 24.39 -13.49
CA LYS A 151 26.53 25.73 -14.09
C LYS A 151 25.40 26.73 -13.87
N ARG A 152 24.16 26.27 -13.78
CA ARG A 152 22.95 27.12 -13.71
C ARG A 152 22.80 27.75 -12.33
N LEU A 153 22.43 29.04 -12.31
CA LEU A 153 22.36 29.85 -11.08
C LEU A 153 21.35 29.29 -10.07
N HIS A 154 20.14 28.94 -10.49
CA HIS A 154 19.05 28.56 -9.60
C HIS A 154 18.87 27.02 -9.50
N ASP A 155 18.20 26.59 -8.43
CA ASP A 155 17.76 25.20 -8.25
C ASP A 155 16.94 24.72 -9.46
N GLY A 156 16.97 23.41 -9.74
CA GLY A 156 16.31 22.81 -10.90
C GLY A 156 16.97 23.16 -12.23
N ASP A 157 18.26 23.53 -12.19
CA ASP A 157 19.08 23.97 -13.33
C ASP A 157 18.45 25.13 -14.12
N GLN A 158 17.87 26.10 -13.40
CA GLN A 158 17.23 27.29 -13.98
C GLN A 158 18.14 28.52 -13.94
N GLY A 159 17.76 29.56 -14.69
CA GLY A 159 18.47 30.84 -14.71
C GLY A 159 19.71 30.85 -15.62
N PRO A 160 20.52 31.92 -15.58
CA PRO A 160 21.67 32.08 -16.47
C PRO A 160 22.79 31.06 -16.15
N ASN A 161 23.62 30.77 -17.15
CA ASN A 161 24.88 30.05 -16.94
C ASN A 161 25.85 30.89 -16.10
N THR A 162 26.59 30.21 -15.24
CA THR A 162 27.59 30.78 -14.35
C THR A 162 28.91 30.01 -14.51
N GLY A 163 29.97 30.45 -13.82
CA GLY A 163 31.20 29.66 -13.73
C GLY A 163 31.08 28.36 -12.91
N GLY A 164 29.92 28.08 -12.30
CA GLY A 164 29.67 26.89 -11.46
C GLY A 164 29.16 27.27 -10.07
N MET A 165 28.00 26.73 -9.69
CA MET A 165 27.32 26.93 -8.40
C MET A 165 27.61 25.82 -7.38
N GLY A 166 28.24 24.74 -7.82
CA GLY A 166 28.59 23.60 -7.00
C GLY A 166 29.07 22.44 -7.88
N ALA A 167 29.64 21.43 -7.24
CA ALA A 167 30.08 20.20 -7.89
C ALA A 167 29.99 19.03 -6.90
N TYR A 168 30.08 17.81 -7.41
CA TYR A 168 30.24 16.62 -6.57
C TYR A 168 31.11 15.56 -7.25
N CYS A 169 31.70 14.69 -6.44
CA CYS A 169 32.57 13.60 -6.85
C CYS A 169 32.45 12.42 -5.86
N PRO A 170 32.46 11.15 -6.30
CA PRO A 170 32.46 10.71 -7.69
C PRO A 170 31.09 10.84 -8.36
N CYS A 171 31.11 11.01 -9.68
CA CYS A 171 29.92 11.12 -10.51
C CYS A 171 29.41 9.74 -10.92
N SER A 172 28.25 9.33 -10.37
CA SER A 172 27.64 8.01 -10.60
C SER A 172 27.05 7.80 -12.01
N PHE A 173 27.11 8.81 -12.88
CA PHE A 173 26.65 8.69 -14.26
C PHE A 173 27.59 7.85 -15.13
N VAL A 174 28.88 7.79 -14.78
CA VAL A 174 29.92 7.07 -15.52
C VAL A 174 30.20 5.74 -14.84
N SER A 175 29.96 4.63 -15.52
CA SER A 175 30.38 3.29 -15.10
C SER A 175 31.89 3.11 -15.22
N GLN A 176 32.44 2.10 -14.54
CA GLN A 176 33.87 1.78 -14.65
C GLN A 176 34.31 1.53 -16.10
N GLN A 177 33.48 0.83 -16.89
CA GLN A 177 33.75 0.57 -18.30
C GLN A 177 33.73 1.86 -19.14
N GLU A 178 32.80 2.78 -18.86
CA GLU A 178 32.77 4.09 -19.52
C GLU A 178 33.98 4.93 -19.11
N HIS A 179 34.43 4.84 -17.85
CA HIS A 179 35.63 5.53 -17.36
C HIS A 179 36.89 5.05 -18.08
N GLU A 180 37.06 3.74 -18.27
CA GLU A 180 38.13 3.15 -19.08
C GLU A 180 38.01 3.56 -20.56
N THR A 181 36.79 3.59 -21.10
CA THR A 181 36.57 4.04 -22.48
C THR A 181 36.99 5.50 -22.66
N ILE A 182 36.62 6.39 -21.73
CA ILE A 182 37.01 7.80 -21.73
C ILE A 182 38.52 7.95 -21.63
N LYS A 183 39.17 7.16 -20.76
CA LYS A 183 40.64 7.13 -20.64
C LYS A 183 41.29 6.88 -22.00
N ASP A 184 40.87 5.83 -22.71
CA ASP A 184 41.57 5.38 -23.92
C ASP A 184 41.23 6.22 -25.15
N ILE A 185 39.95 6.47 -25.42
CA ILE A 185 39.51 7.07 -26.70
C ILE A 185 39.49 8.60 -26.67
N ILE A 186 39.52 9.21 -25.49
CA ILE A 186 39.49 10.66 -25.30
C ILE A 186 40.81 11.15 -24.69
N LEU A 187 41.12 10.77 -23.45
CA LEU A 187 42.22 11.38 -22.70
C LEU A 187 43.58 10.97 -23.25
N GLN A 188 43.91 9.67 -23.29
CA GLN A 188 45.19 9.19 -23.79
C GLN A 188 45.38 9.58 -25.25
N LYS A 189 44.34 9.40 -26.07
CA LYS A 189 44.35 9.79 -27.48
C LYS A 189 44.66 11.27 -27.71
N THR A 190 44.17 12.14 -26.82
CA THR A 190 44.46 13.58 -26.86
C THR A 190 45.90 13.86 -26.48
N ILE A 191 46.42 13.24 -25.42
CA ILE A 191 47.82 13.39 -25.01
C ILE A 191 48.77 12.89 -26.10
N ASP A 192 48.51 11.71 -26.66
CA ASP A 192 49.30 11.13 -27.75
C ASP A 192 49.26 12.02 -29.00
N GLY A 193 48.08 12.56 -29.34
CA GLY A 193 47.89 13.46 -30.47
C GLY A 193 48.68 14.76 -30.32
N LEU A 194 48.62 15.37 -29.13
CA LEU A 194 49.38 16.58 -28.81
C LEU A 194 50.89 16.35 -28.86
N LYS A 195 51.36 15.23 -28.30
CA LYS A 195 52.77 14.80 -28.37
C LYS A 195 53.21 14.58 -29.82
N LYS A 196 52.39 13.90 -30.63
CA LYS A 196 52.64 13.65 -32.07
C LYS A 196 52.72 14.94 -32.88
N GLU A 197 51.94 15.96 -32.52
CA GLU A 197 51.97 17.29 -33.14
C GLU A 197 53.07 18.21 -32.55
N GLY A 198 53.94 17.69 -31.69
CA GLY A 198 55.11 18.41 -31.16
C GLY A 198 54.79 19.37 -30.01
N SER A 199 53.61 19.27 -29.40
CA SER A 199 53.15 20.11 -28.29
C SER A 199 52.78 19.24 -27.08
N PRO A 200 53.74 18.54 -26.44
CA PRO A 200 53.45 17.66 -25.31
C PRO A 200 52.75 18.42 -24.18
N PHE A 201 51.72 17.81 -23.60
CA PHE A 201 50.88 18.44 -22.60
C PHE A 201 51.29 17.97 -21.19
N ILE A 202 51.77 18.90 -20.36
CA ILE A 202 52.13 18.64 -18.96
C ILE A 202 51.15 19.40 -18.05
N GLY A 203 50.53 18.72 -17.09
CA GLY A 203 49.62 19.37 -16.14
C GLY A 203 48.33 18.59 -15.94
N VAL A 204 47.21 19.32 -15.91
CA VAL A 204 45.86 18.73 -15.82
C VAL A 204 45.12 18.95 -17.13
N LEU A 205 44.76 17.87 -17.80
CA LEU A 205 43.80 17.91 -18.89
C LEU A 205 42.41 17.69 -18.31
N TYR A 206 41.52 18.65 -18.51
CA TYR A 206 40.11 18.55 -18.18
C TYR A 206 39.32 18.31 -19.46
N ALA A 207 38.48 17.28 -19.47
CA ALA A 207 37.52 17.03 -20.54
C ALA A 207 36.09 17.22 -20.02
N GLY A 208 35.37 18.20 -20.56
CA GLY A 208 33.93 18.33 -20.39
C GLY A 208 33.23 17.42 -21.39
N LEU A 209 32.47 16.45 -20.90
CA LEU A 209 31.90 15.38 -21.71
C LEU A 209 30.37 15.42 -21.68
N MET A 210 29.77 15.04 -22.79
CA MET A 210 28.36 14.66 -22.86
C MET A 210 28.27 13.13 -23.00
N MET A 211 27.59 12.48 -22.05
CA MET A 211 27.30 11.05 -22.09
C MET A 211 26.08 10.79 -22.97
N THR A 212 26.31 10.60 -24.28
CA THR A 212 25.25 10.37 -25.27
C THR A 212 24.90 8.88 -25.41
N SER A 213 23.78 8.57 -26.06
CA SER A 213 23.43 7.18 -26.43
C SER A 213 24.44 6.50 -27.35
N SER A 214 25.27 7.28 -28.06
CA SER A 214 26.36 6.78 -28.92
C SER A 214 27.72 6.71 -28.21
N GLY A 215 27.76 6.96 -26.90
CA GLY A 215 28.99 7.00 -26.10
C GLY A 215 29.41 8.42 -25.68
N PRO A 216 30.54 8.55 -24.96
CA PRO A 216 31.05 9.82 -24.48
C PRO A 216 31.55 10.69 -25.65
N LYS A 217 31.13 11.96 -25.67
CA LYS A 217 31.60 12.96 -26.65
C LYS A 217 32.14 14.18 -25.92
N VAL A 218 33.27 14.69 -26.36
CA VAL A 218 33.89 15.90 -25.80
C VAL A 218 33.10 17.14 -26.22
N LEU A 219 32.67 17.93 -25.25
CA LEU A 219 32.05 19.25 -25.42
C LEU A 219 33.13 20.34 -25.53
N GLU A 220 34.11 20.28 -24.64
CA GLU A 220 35.23 21.20 -24.55
C GLU A 220 36.37 20.61 -23.71
N TYR A 221 37.57 21.14 -23.92
CA TYR A 221 38.72 20.90 -23.05
C TYR A 221 39.04 22.15 -22.25
N ASN A 222 39.47 21.95 -21.01
CA ASN A 222 40.20 22.95 -20.26
C ASN A 222 41.59 22.40 -19.96
N CYS A 223 42.59 23.27 -19.93
CA CYS A 223 43.99 22.90 -19.81
C CYS A 223 44.52 23.07 -18.38
N ARG A 224 43.57 23.12 -17.43
CA ARG A 224 43.76 23.35 -16.00
C ARG A 224 42.66 22.68 -15.18
N PHE A 225 42.79 22.77 -13.88
CA PHE A 225 41.80 22.35 -12.90
C PHE A 225 40.48 23.14 -12.99
N GLY A 226 39.34 22.47 -13.05
CA GLY A 226 38.02 23.12 -13.05
C GLY A 226 37.67 23.75 -11.69
N ASP A 227 36.83 24.78 -11.68
CA ASP A 227 36.36 25.46 -10.47
C ASP A 227 34.83 25.56 -10.57
N PRO A 228 34.04 24.80 -9.77
CA PRO A 228 34.42 24.22 -8.47
C PRO A 228 34.77 22.72 -8.43
N GLU A 229 35.08 22.03 -9.54
CA GLU A 229 35.36 20.58 -9.48
C GLU A 229 36.61 20.22 -8.67
N THR A 230 37.62 21.09 -8.67
CA THR A 230 38.86 20.88 -7.88
C THR A 230 38.56 20.73 -6.40
N GLN A 231 37.59 21.49 -5.90
CA GLN A 231 37.16 21.50 -4.51
C GLN A 231 36.43 20.21 -4.11
N VAL A 232 36.02 19.35 -5.05
CA VAL A 232 35.49 18.01 -4.74
C VAL A 232 36.46 16.88 -5.06
N LEU A 233 37.39 17.09 -5.99
CA LEU A 233 38.39 16.09 -6.38
C LEU A 233 39.54 16.01 -5.38
N LEU A 234 40.17 17.14 -5.04
CA LEU A 234 41.35 17.14 -4.18
C LEU A 234 41.09 16.67 -2.74
N PRO A 235 39.92 16.92 -2.11
CA PRO A 235 39.62 16.33 -0.80
C PRO A 235 39.55 14.80 -0.79
N LEU A 236 39.33 14.18 -1.95
CA LEU A 236 39.33 12.73 -2.10
C LEU A 236 40.72 12.19 -2.45
N LEU A 237 41.70 13.03 -2.77
CA LEU A 237 43.06 12.58 -3.11
C LEU A 237 43.79 12.11 -1.85
N GLN A 238 44.19 10.83 -1.82
CA GLN A 238 44.96 10.24 -0.72
C GLN A 238 46.47 10.42 -0.91
N SER A 239 46.92 10.47 -2.17
CA SER A 239 48.32 10.68 -2.53
C SER A 239 48.75 12.13 -2.30
N ASP A 240 50.05 12.36 -2.08
CA ASP A 240 50.58 13.71 -1.95
C ASP A 240 50.54 14.44 -3.32
N LEU A 241 49.77 15.53 -3.38
CA LEU A 241 49.64 16.35 -4.59
C LEU A 241 50.99 16.92 -5.07
N TYR A 242 51.90 17.23 -4.15
CA TYR A 242 53.23 17.75 -4.50
C TYR A 242 54.05 16.73 -5.28
N ASP A 243 54.03 15.45 -4.86
CA ASP A 243 54.76 14.38 -5.53
C ASP A 243 54.19 14.09 -6.93
N ILE A 244 52.86 14.15 -7.08
CA ILE A 244 52.20 14.01 -8.38
C ILE A 244 52.62 15.14 -9.31
N ILE A 245 52.53 16.39 -8.83
CA ILE A 245 52.93 17.58 -9.60
C ILE A 245 54.38 17.47 -10.03
N LEU A 246 55.28 17.09 -9.12
CA LEU A 246 56.70 16.95 -9.45
C LEU A 246 56.94 15.79 -10.43
N GLY A 247 56.25 14.66 -10.26
CA GLY A 247 56.26 13.55 -11.20
C GLY A 247 55.82 13.94 -12.60
N CYS A 248 54.79 14.78 -12.73
CA CYS A 248 54.36 15.34 -14.00
C CYS A 248 55.44 16.20 -14.67
N VAL A 249 56.03 17.14 -13.91
CA VAL A 249 57.04 18.06 -14.45
C VAL A 249 58.36 17.35 -14.79
N GLU A 250 58.67 16.25 -14.12
CA GLU A 250 59.90 15.48 -14.32
C GLU A 250 59.76 14.31 -15.30
N GLY A 251 58.57 14.05 -15.86
CA GLY A 251 58.36 12.91 -16.78
C GLY A 251 58.40 11.55 -16.08
N ARG A 252 57.98 11.49 -14.81
CA ARG A 252 58.01 10.27 -13.97
C ARG A 252 56.64 9.95 -13.38
N LEU A 253 55.55 10.40 -13.99
CA LEU A 253 54.20 10.19 -13.43
C LEU A 253 53.88 8.69 -13.29
N ALA A 254 54.40 7.85 -14.20
CA ALA A 254 54.25 6.40 -14.13
C ALA A 254 54.78 5.76 -12.84
N GLU A 255 55.71 6.42 -12.14
CA GLU A 255 56.31 5.94 -10.89
C GLU A 255 55.55 6.45 -9.65
N VAL A 256 54.66 7.44 -9.81
CA VAL A 256 53.96 8.10 -8.70
C VAL A 256 52.57 7.49 -8.51
N PRO A 257 52.25 6.92 -7.34
CA PRO A 257 50.92 6.38 -7.08
C PRO A 257 49.91 7.54 -6.96
N VAL A 258 48.89 7.56 -7.84
CA VAL A 258 47.77 8.50 -7.76
C VAL A 258 46.53 7.75 -7.27
N LYS A 259 46.16 7.95 -6.00
CA LYS A 259 45.04 7.24 -5.36
C LYS A 259 44.02 8.22 -4.80
N PHE A 260 42.76 7.93 -5.07
CA PHE A 260 41.61 8.65 -4.51
C PHE A 260 40.86 7.74 -3.52
N ASP A 261 40.22 8.34 -2.52
CA ASP A 261 39.41 7.65 -1.52
C ASP A 261 38.05 7.25 -2.12
N GLU A 262 37.96 6.00 -2.55
CA GLU A 262 36.74 5.42 -3.13
C GLU A 262 35.64 5.14 -2.08
N THR A 263 35.95 5.27 -0.79
CA THR A 263 34.98 5.02 0.29
C THR A 263 34.14 6.25 0.64
N LYS A 264 34.43 7.40 0.03
CA LYS A 264 33.78 8.68 0.33
C LYS A 264 33.33 9.41 -0.93
N SER A 265 32.34 10.27 -0.73
CA SER A 265 31.89 11.27 -1.68
C SER A 265 32.19 12.67 -1.14
N CYS A 266 32.44 13.61 -2.03
CA CYS A 266 32.63 15.02 -1.71
C CYS A 266 31.63 15.87 -2.49
N VAL A 267 30.98 16.82 -1.82
CA VAL A 267 30.03 17.77 -2.42
C VAL A 267 30.47 19.19 -2.07
N ALA A 268 30.48 20.08 -3.07
CA ALA A 268 30.81 21.49 -2.94
C ALA A 268 29.60 22.37 -3.30
N VAL A 269 29.30 23.34 -2.44
CA VAL A 269 28.31 24.39 -2.68
C VAL A 269 29.01 25.74 -2.74
N CYS A 270 28.80 26.49 -3.84
CA CYS A 270 29.32 27.84 -3.98
C CYS A 270 28.34 28.88 -3.45
N LEU A 271 28.82 29.76 -2.58
CA LEU A 271 28.12 30.96 -2.16
C LEU A 271 28.53 32.12 -3.07
N VAL A 272 27.54 32.81 -3.61
CA VAL A 272 27.73 33.89 -4.58
C VAL A 272 27.14 35.21 -4.09
N SER A 273 27.68 36.31 -4.61
CA SER A 273 27.21 37.67 -4.34
C SER A 273 25.87 37.94 -5.03
N GLY A 274 24.99 38.70 -4.37
CA GLY A 274 23.72 39.14 -4.95
C GLY A 274 23.94 39.89 -6.28
N GLY A 275 23.27 39.42 -7.34
CA GLY A 275 23.39 39.95 -8.69
C GLY A 275 24.33 39.16 -9.63
N TYR A 276 25.10 38.19 -9.12
CA TYR A 276 25.86 37.25 -9.95
C TYR A 276 24.93 36.40 -10.83
N PRO A 277 25.25 36.10 -12.11
CA PRO A 277 26.49 36.39 -12.86
C PRO A 277 26.56 37.77 -13.53
N GLY A 278 25.57 38.63 -13.29
CA GLY A 278 25.53 40.02 -13.74
C GLY A 278 26.38 40.96 -12.87
N SER A 279 25.89 42.18 -12.66
CA SER A 279 26.56 43.15 -11.78
C SER A 279 26.28 42.84 -10.32
N TYR A 280 27.31 42.85 -9.48
CA TYR A 280 27.23 42.57 -8.05
C TYR A 280 28.06 43.57 -7.24
N SER A 281 27.67 43.77 -5.98
CA SER A 281 28.40 44.65 -5.06
C SER A 281 29.52 43.89 -4.33
N LYS A 282 30.62 44.59 -4.03
CA LYS A 282 31.76 44.09 -3.24
C LYS A 282 31.77 44.75 -1.86
N GLY A 283 32.60 44.26 -0.94
CA GLY A 283 32.80 44.85 0.38
C GLY A 283 31.75 44.44 1.41
N LYS A 284 30.99 43.36 1.18
CA LYS A 284 29.98 42.88 2.13
C LYS A 284 30.63 42.01 3.21
N PRO A 285 30.47 42.31 4.52
CA PRO A 285 31.04 41.50 5.60
C PRO A 285 30.54 40.06 5.57
N ILE A 286 31.46 39.10 5.76
CA ILE A 286 31.19 37.67 5.78
C ILE A 286 31.26 37.17 7.23
N THR A 287 30.19 36.51 7.71
CA THR A 287 30.14 35.92 9.06
C THR A 287 29.75 34.43 9.01
N GLY A 288 29.92 33.70 10.13
CA GLY A 288 29.54 32.29 10.27
C GLY A 288 30.65 31.27 9.93
N LEU A 289 31.76 31.70 9.31
CA LEU A 289 32.85 30.81 8.90
C LEU A 289 33.48 30.03 10.07
N SER A 290 33.67 30.69 11.23
CA SER A 290 34.32 30.07 12.39
C SER A 290 33.49 28.94 13.02
N GLU A 291 32.17 28.95 12.84
CA GLU A 291 31.28 27.86 13.26
C GLU A 291 31.32 26.70 12.25
N VAL A 292 31.26 27.04 10.96
CA VAL A 292 31.23 26.06 9.87
C VAL A 292 32.52 25.25 9.81
N SER A 293 33.69 25.90 9.94
CA SER A 293 34.99 25.23 9.90
C SER A 293 35.27 24.29 11.08
N LYS A 294 34.47 24.33 12.15
CA LYS A 294 34.60 23.39 13.28
C LYS A 294 33.90 22.06 13.04
N SER A 295 33.03 21.99 12.04
CA SER A 295 32.24 20.80 11.75
C SER A 295 33.11 19.72 11.07
N PRO A 296 33.07 18.45 11.51
CA PRO A 296 33.88 17.39 10.91
C PRO A 296 33.60 17.23 9.41
N GLY A 297 34.67 17.09 8.62
CA GLY A 297 34.60 16.87 7.19
C GLY A 297 34.25 18.11 6.36
N VAL A 298 34.06 19.28 6.98
CA VAL A 298 33.82 20.55 6.27
C VAL A 298 35.12 21.25 5.93
N GLN A 299 35.28 21.70 4.69
CA GLN A 299 36.33 22.65 4.28
C GLN A 299 35.71 23.89 3.63
N VAL A 300 36.38 25.03 3.79
CA VAL A 300 35.94 26.31 3.20
C VAL A 300 37.05 26.84 2.32
N TYR A 301 36.79 26.97 1.02
CA TYR A 301 37.69 27.57 0.05
C TYR A 301 37.24 28.99 -0.28
N HIS A 302 38.19 29.92 -0.20
CA HIS A 302 37.95 31.33 -0.49
C HIS A 302 38.15 31.58 -1.98
N ALA A 303 37.12 32.10 -2.65
CA ALA A 303 37.21 32.59 -4.02
C ALA A 303 37.35 34.12 -4.00
N GLY A 304 36.28 34.86 -4.25
CA GLY A 304 36.26 36.31 -4.20
C GLY A 304 36.11 36.87 -2.79
N THR A 305 37.15 36.80 -1.96
CA THR A 305 37.20 37.44 -0.63
C THR A 305 38.44 38.32 -0.47
N LYS A 306 38.37 39.32 0.41
CA LYS A 306 39.53 40.12 0.86
C LYS A 306 39.36 40.55 2.31
N HIS A 307 40.43 41.02 2.93
CA HIS A 307 40.34 41.69 4.22
C HIS A 307 40.26 43.21 4.01
N GLU A 308 39.28 43.86 4.61
CA GLU A 308 39.16 45.32 4.78
C GLU A 308 39.03 45.62 6.26
N ASP A 309 39.94 46.43 6.82
CA ASP A 309 39.95 46.79 8.25
C ASP A 309 39.79 45.58 9.20
N ASN A 310 40.58 44.52 8.97
CA ASN A 310 40.51 43.22 9.67
C ASN A 310 39.18 42.45 9.55
N THR A 311 38.27 42.90 8.68
CA THR A 311 37.00 42.23 8.38
C THR A 311 37.11 41.49 7.06
N LEU A 312 36.71 40.23 7.03
CA LEU A 312 36.61 39.47 5.79
C LEU A 312 35.36 39.93 5.01
N VAL A 313 35.55 40.37 3.77
CA VAL A 313 34.48 40.92 2.92
C VAL A 313 34.45 40.26 1.53
N THR A 314 33.30 40.35 0.87
CA THR A 314 33.14 39.90 -0.54
C THR A 314 33.99 40.74 -1.50
N SER A 315 34.56 40.12 -2.52
CA SER A 315 35.41 40.78 -3.54
C SER A 315 35.24 40.20 -4.96
N GLY A 316 34.33 39.25 -5.15
CA GLY A 316 34.05 38.61 -6.43
C GLY A 316 32.61 38.08 -6.54
N GLY A 317 32.26 37.60 -7.72
CA GLY A 317 30.94 37.04 -8.02
C GLY A 317 30.70 35.76 -7.22
N ARG A 318 31.58 34.76 -7.39
CA ARG A 318 31.70 33.63 -6.48
C ARG A 318 32.56 34.04 -5.29
N VAL A 319 32.06 33.80 -4.09
CA VAL A 319 32.68 34.28 -2.84
C VAL A 319 33.39 33.13 -2.12
N LEU A 320 32.68 32.03 -1.91
CA LEU A 320 33.18 30.85 -1.17
C LEU A 320 32.73 29.57 -1.87
N ALA A 321 33.50 28.50 -1.72
CA ALA A 321 33.05 27.14 -1.95
C ALA A 321 33.19 26.36 -0.64
N ILE A 322 32.08 25.89 -0.10
CA ILE A 322 32.06 25.05 1.10
C ILE A 322 31.93 23.61 0.64
N THR A 323 32.74 22.73 1.20
CA THR A 323 32.75 21.32 0.82
C THR A 323 32.56 20.42 2.02
N VAL A 324 31.93 19.28 1.79
CA VAL A 324 31.79 18.21 2.78
C VAL A 324 32.19 16.90 2.16
N THR A 325 33.07 16.17 2.84
CA THR A 325 33.40 14.78 2.53
C THR A 325 32.68 13.83 3.49
N ASP A 326 31.97 12.84 2.96
CA ASP A 326 31.22 11.84 3.74
C ASP A 326 31.14 10.51 2.99
N PRO A 327 31.05 9.35 3.67
CA PRO A 327 30.78 8.06 3.01
C PRO A 327 29.51 8.02 2.15
N SER A 328 28.51 8.84 2.44
CA SER A 328 27.26 8.93 1.67
C SER A 328 27.17 10.25 0.90
N LEU A 329 26.98 10.18 -0.43
CA LEU A 329 26.75 11.36 -1.28
C LEU A 329 25.55 12.20 -0.79
N ALA A 330 24.46 11.53 -0.38
CA ALA A 330 23.27 12.20 0.13
C ALA A 330 23.54 12.90 1.47
N ALA A 331 24.31 12.27 2.37
CA ALA A 331 24.71 12.89 3.62
C ALA A 331 25.67 14.07 3.41
N ALA A 332 26.64 13.95 2.49
CA ALA A 332 27.52 15.04 2.09
C ALA A 332 26.72 16.24 1.56
N ALA A 333 25.76 16.00 0.65
CA ALA A 333 24.90 17.04 0.07
C ALA A 333 24.03 17.75 1.11
N SER A 334 23.45 17.00 2.05
CA SER A 334 22.66 17.57 3.15
C SER A 334 23.53 18.41 4.09
N LYS A 335 24.68 17.86 4.53
CA LYS A 335 25.60 18.54 5.45
C LYS A 335 26.21 19.80 4.84
N VAL A 336 26.60 19.79 3.56
CA VAL A 336 27.16 20.98 2.91
C VAL A 336 26.11 22.07 2.74
N THR A 337 24.86 21.71 2.44
CA THR A 337 23.74 22.66 2.37
C THR A 337 23.45 23.30 3.73
N MET A 338 23.50 22.51 4.81
CA MET A 338 23.40 23.02 6.19
C MET A 338 24.60 23.89 6.59
N ALA A 339 25.81 23.57 6.11
CA ALA A 339 27.00 24.37 6.37
C ALA A 339 26.92 25.72 5.63
N ALA A 340 26.47 25.72 4.37
CA ALA A 340 26.27 26.92 3.57
C ALA A 340 25.22 27.86 4.15
N SER A 341 24.13 27.35 4.72
CA SER A 341 23.08 28.18 5.33
C SER A 341 23.54 28.94 6.59
N LYS A 342 24.63 28.53 7.23
CA LYS A 342 25.21 29.21 8.39
C LYS A 342 26.13 30.38 8.02
N VAL A 343 26.64 30.41 6.80
CA VAL A 343 27.50 31.52 6.33
C VAL A 343 26.62 32.63 5.80
N THR A 344 26.84 33.85 6.27
CA THR A 344 25.99 34.99 5.89
C THR A 344 26.82 36.18 5.42
N PHE A 345 26.33 36.83 4.37
CA PHE A 345 26.69 38.16 3.91
C PHE A 345 25.50 38.73 3.13
N GLU A 346 25.43 40.05 2.98
CA GLU A 346 24.31 40.71 2.30
C GLU A 346 24.15 40.20 0.85
N GLY A 347 22.96 39.70 0.52
CA GLY A 347 22.65 39.17 -0.82
C GLY A 347 23.27 37.80 -1.12
N ALA A 348 23.76 37.07 -0.11
CA ALA A 348 24.27 35.70 -0.30
C ALA A 348 23.23 34.79 -0.96
N PHE A 349 23.66 34.07 -2.00
CA PHE A 349 22.85 33.07 -2.67
C PHE A 349 23.67 31.79 -2.87
N PHE A 350 23.02 30.64 -2.77
CA PHE A 350 23.58 29.33 -3.07
C PHE A 350 22.45 28.36 -3.46
N ARG A 351 22.80 27.31 -4.20
CA ARG A 351 21.85 26.24 -4.58
C ARG A 351 21.71 25.20 -3.48
N LYS A 352 20.50 24.65 -3.34
CA LYS A 352 20.15 23.63 -2.33
C LYS A 352 20.06 22.22 -2.89
N ASP A 353 20.19 22.07 -4.20
CA ASP A 353 19.97 20.83 -4.94
C ASP A 353 21.24 20.27 -5.61
N ILE A 354 22.44 20.71 -5.17
CA ILE A 354 23.70 20.17 -5.67
C ILE A 354 23.75 18.66 -5.41
N ALA A 355 24.13 17.89 -6.44
CA ALA A 355 24.12 16.42 -6.47
C ALA A 355 22.73 15.75 -6.45
N ALA A 356 21.61 16.49 -6.44
CA ALA A 356 20.26 15.91 -6.37
C ALA A 356 19.97 14.91 -7.51
N LYS A 357 20.41 15.20 -8.74
CA LYS A 357 20.27 14.30 -9.90
C LYS A 357 21.01 12.97 -9.70
N ALA A 358 22.24 13.02 -9.19
CA ALA A 358 23.01 11.82 -8.88
C ALA A 358 22.42 11.04 -7.72
N ILE A 359 21.91 11.71 -6.68
CA ILE A 359 21.22 11.04 -5.57
C ILE A 359 19.98 10.32 -6.09
N ALA A 360 19.15 10.97 -6.90
CA ALA A 360 17.98 10.36 -7.52
C ALA A 360 18.36 9.14 -8.38
N ARG A 361 19.41 9.24 -9.21
CA ARG A 361 19.82 8.13 -10.09
C ARG A 361 20.62 7.04 -9.38
N PHE A 362 21.38 7.33 -8.33
CA PHE A 362 22.03 6.32 -7.49
C PHE A 362 20.98 5.49 -6.77
N THR A 363 19.92 6.17 -6.28
CA THR A 363 18.71 5.51 -5.78
C THR A 363 18.16 4.58 -6.88
N VAL A 364 18.02 5.06 -8.13
CA VAL A 364 17.49 4.27 -9.28
C VAL A 364 18.41 3.14 -9.77
N LYS A 365 19.74 3.32 -9.83
CA LYS A 365 20.73 2.34 -10.32
C LYS A 365 21.11 1.28 -9.29
N GLN A 366 21.04 1.55 -7.99
CA GLN A 366 21.13 0.51 -6.94
C GLN A 366 19.79 -0.20 -6.70
N GLY A 367 18.81 0.03 -7.57
CA GLY A 367 17.46 -0.50 -7.43
C GLY A 367 16.68 0.31 -6.40
N GLY A 368 15.98 1.35 -6.85
CA GLY A 368 15.07 2.09 -6.00
C GLY A 368 14.66 3.47 -6.49
N LEU A 369 13.49 4.03 -6.28
CA LEU A 369 12.21 3.60 -5.79
C LEU A 369 11.30 4.67 -6.44
N THR A 370 10.58 4.38 -7.53
CA THR A 370 9.28 5.05 -7.67
C THR A 370 8.46 4.65 -6.44
N TYR A 371 7.43 5.39 -6.03
CA TYR A 371 6.58 4.91 -4.92
C TYR A 371 6.14 3.44 -5.17
N ARG A 372 5.85 3.12 -6.44
CA ARG A 372 5.62 1.76 -6.94
C ARG A 372 6.82 0.81 -6.85
N ALA A 373 8.05 1.26 -7.07
CA ALA A 373 9.26 0.45 -6.95
C ALA A 373 9.80 0.37 -5.50
N SER A 374 9.35 1.24 -4.57
CA SER A 374 9.31 0.96 -3.14
C SER A 374 8.22 -0.02 -2.75
N GLY A 375 7.65 -0.72 -3.75
CA GLY A 375 6.50 -1.61 -3.70
C GLY A 375 5.31 -0.96 -3.01
N VAL A 376 5.01 0.29 -3.36
CA VAL A 376 3.76 0.98 -3.01
C VAL A 376 3.07 1.49 -4.28
N ASP A 377 2.11 0.74 -4.79
CA ASP A 377 1.44 1.00 -6.06
C ASP A 377 0.20 1.89 -5.87
N ILE A 378 0.35 3.21 -6.11
CA ILE A 378 -0.76 4.19 -6.01
C ILE A 378 -1.92 3.81 -6.92
N ALA A 379 -1.65 3.29 -8.12
CA ALA A 379 -2.71 2.90 -9.05
C ALA A 379 -3.48 1.68 -8.54
N ALA A 380 -2.81 0.76 -7.84
CA ALA A 380 -3.46 -0.34 -7.13
C ALA A 380 -4.30 0.17 -5.94
N GLY A 381 -3.80 1.17 -5.21
CA GLY A 381 -4.56 1.87 -4.17
C GLY A 381 -5.84 2.52 -4.70
N ASP A 382 -5.75 3.29 -5.79
CA ASP A 382 -6.92 3.92 -6.42
C ASP A 382 -7.93 2.87 -6.95
N ALA A 383 -7.42 1.78 -7.53
CA ALA A 383 -8.25 0.67 -7.98
C ALA A 383 -8.97 -0.03 -6.81
N LEU A 384 -8.30 -0.19 -5.66
CA LEU A 384 -8.90 -0.72 -4.45
C LEU A 384 -10.03 0.20 -3.96
N VAL A 385 -9.80 1.51 -3.85
CA VAL A 385 -10.83 2.49 -3.46
C VAL A 385 -12.07 2.37 -4.35
N CYS A 386 -11.87 2.25 -5.68
CA CYS A 386 -12.98 2.04 -6.62
C CYS A 386 -13.71 0.72 -6.37
N ALA A 387 -13.01 -0.36 -6.00
CA ALA A 387 -13.58 -1.69 -5.79
C ALA A 387 -14.37 -1.84 -4.47
N ILE A 388 -14.11 -0.98 -3.47
CA ILE A 388 -14.73 -1.06 -2.13
C ILE A 388 -15.79 0.02 -1.88
N LYS A 389 -15.87 1.04 -2.75
CA LYS A 389 -16.72 2.22 -2.55
C LYS A 389 -18.18 1.89 -2.25
N ASP A 390 -18.77 0.97 -3.00
CA ASP A 390 -20.19 0.57 -2.83
C ASP A 390 -20.40 -0.21 -1.53
N ALA A 391 -19.44 -1.07 -1.15
CA ALA A 391 -19.50 -1.85 0.08
C ALA A 391 -19.44 -0.93 1.30
N ALA A 392 -18.53 0.06 1.31
CA ALA A 392 -18.45 1.03 2.39
C ALA A 392 -19.68 1.95 2.44
N ALA A 393 -20.19 2.39 1.28
CA ALA A 393 -21.42 3.19 1.21
C ALA A 393 -22.64 2.47 1.81
N ALA A 394 -22.72 1.13 1.67
CA ALA A 394 -23.79 0.32 2.25
C ALA A 394 -23.80 0.30 3.79
N THR A 395 -22.70 0.69 4.45
CA THR A 395 -22.59 0.76 5.91
C THR A 395 -23.12 2.07 6.51
N SER A 396 -23.48 3.04 5.66
CA SER A 396 -23.83 4.38 6.11
C SER A 396 -25.01 4.40 7.09
N CYS A 397 -24.87 5.17 8.16
CA CYS A 397 -25.88 5.32 9.21
C CYS A 397 -26.08 6.80 9.58
N PRO A 398 -27.16 7.15 10.31
CA PRO A 398 -27.40 8.53 10.75
C PRO A 398 -26.21 9.07 11.55
N GLY A 399 -25.70 10.24 11.12
CA GLY A 399 -24.52 10.86 11.71
C GLY A 399 -23.27 10.81 10.83
N VAL A 400 -23.19 9.90 9.86
CA VAL A 400 -22.05 9.87 8.91
C VAL A 400 -22.06 11.14 8.04
N MET A 401 -20.89 11.78 7.94
CA MET A 401 -20.68 12.96 7.11
C MET A 401 -19.56 12.71 6.10
N GLY A 402 -19.80 13.09 4.84
CA GLY A 402 -18.82 12.95 3.75
C GLY A 402 -18.84 11.58 3.06
N SER A 403 -17.78 11.28 2.31
CA SER A 403 -17.61 10.03 1.56
C SER A 403 -16.23 9.42 1.81
N LEU A 404 -16.11 8.12 1.54
CA LEU A 404 -14.82 7.41 1.57
C LEU A 404 -13.76 8.13 0.71
N GLY A 405 -12.51 8.18 1.19
CA GLY A 405 -11.38 8.81 0.50
C GLY A 405 -11.11 10.28 0.90
N SER A 406 -11.78 10.79 1.92
CA SER A 406 -11.39 12.05 2.56
C SER A 406 -10.25 11.83 3.58
N PHE A 407 -9.45 12.85 3.87
CA PHE A 407 -8.32 12.77 4.81
C PHE A 407 -8.73 12.44 6.27
N GLY A 408 -10.04 12.39 6.57
CA GLY A 408 -10.57 11.98 7.86
C GLY A 408 -12.08 11.78 7.83
N GLY A 409 -12.56 10.76 8.54
CA GLY A 409 -13.98 10.49 8.71
C GLY A 409 -14.64 11.47 9.68
N LEU A 410 -15.86 11.91 9.36
CA LEU A 410 -16.63 12.85 10.17
C LEU A 410 -17.93 12.18 10.65
N PHE A 411 -18.28 12.37 11.93
CA PHE A 411 -19.49 11.80 12.52
C PHE A 411 -20.19 12.81 13.44
N ASP A 412 -21.47 13.07 13.19
CA ASP A 412 -22.33 13.98 13.95
C ASP A 412 -23.14 13.20 15.00
N LEU A 413 -22.72 13.29 16.26
CA LEU A 413 -23.37 12.67 17.41
C LEU A 413 -24.79 13.21 17.66
N LYS A 414 -25.03 14.48 17.34
CA LYS A 414 -26.35 15.09 17.53
C LYS A 414 -27.32 14.58 16.47
N ALA A 415 -26.88 14.45 15.23
CA ALA A 415 -27.67 13.82 14.17
C ALA A 415 -27.93 12.33 14.43
N ALA A 416 -27.03 11.65 15.16
CA ALA A 416 -27.20 10.29 15.63
C ALA A 416 -28.11 10.14 16.87
N GLY A 417 -28.60 11.25 17.44
CA GLY A 417 -29.62 11.25 18.50
C GLY A 417 -29.10 11.30 19.94
N TYR A 418 -27.80 11.53 20.16
CA TYR A 418 -27.24 11.60 21.51
C TYR A 418 -27.42 12.97 22.17
N SER A 419 -27.59 12.98 23.50
CA SER A 419 -27.80 14.20 24.28
C SER A 419 -26.62 14.55 25.21
N ASP A 420 -26.05 13.58 25.94
CA ASP A 420 -24.81 13.72 26.73
C ASP A 420 -23.88 12.52 26.47
N PRO A 421 -23.35 12.39 25.23
CA PRO A 421 -22.56 11.23 24.83
C PRO A 421 -21.19 11.21 25.48
N ILE A 422 -20.78 10.01 25.90
CA ILE A 422 -19.39 9.62 26.13
C ILE A 422 -18.94 8.77 24.95
N LEU A 423 -17.81 9.15 24.36
CA LEU A 423 -17.17 8.35 23.32
C LEU A 423 -16.36 7.23 23.96
N VAL A 424 -16.47 6.04 23.39
CA VAL A 424 -15.70 4.86 23.75
C VAL A 424 -15.00 4.39 22.49
N SER A 425 -13.68 4.38 22.51
CA SER A 425 -12.86 3.95 21.36
C SER A 425 -12.16 2.64 21.67
N GLY A 426 -12.20 1.71 20.73
CA GLY A 426 -11.49 0.43 20.79
C GLY A 426 -10.54 0.28 19.59
N THR A 427 -9.44 -0.43 19.79
CA THR A 427 -8.55 -0.83 18.70
C THR A 427 -8.03 -2.24 18.95
N ASP A 428 -8.08 -3.07 17.91
CA ASP A 428 -7.57 -4.43 17.97
C ASP A 428 -7.17 -4.90 16.56
N GLY A 429 -6.51 -6.05 16.50
CA GLY A 429 -6.20 -6.78 15.28
C GLY A 429 -6.80 -8.18 15.27
N VAL A 430 -6.66 -8.87 14.13
CA VAL A 430 -7.09 -10.28 14.01
C VAL A 430 -6.01 -11.25 14.54
N GLY A 431 -4.77 -10.76 14.67
CA GLY A 431 -3.64 -11.54 15.14
C GLY A 431 -3.32 -12.73 14.23
N THR A 432 -2.82 -13.82 14.81
CA THR A 432 -2.26 -14.94 14.03
C THR A 432 -3.25 -15.72 13.17
N LYS A 433 -4.57 -15.52 13.32
CA LYS A 433 -5.60 -16.10 12.44
C LYS A 433 -5.39 -15.67 10.98
N LEU A 434 -4.78 -14.50 10.75
CA LEU A 434 -4.39 -14.02 9.41
C LEU A 434 -3.53 -15.02 8.65
N LYS A 435 -2.62 -15.74 9.32
CA LYS A 435 -1.78 -16.77 8.68
C LYS A 435 -2.59 -17.97 8.20
N VAL A 436 -3.69 -18.29 8.89
CA VAL A 436 -4.61 -19.36 8.48
C VAL A 436 -5.45 -18.90 7.30
N ALA A 437 -5.99 -17.68 7.36
CA ALA A 437 -6.74 -17.07 6.26
C ALA A 437 -5.91 -16.96 4.97
N GLN A 438 -4.65 -16.51 5.08
CA GLN A 438 -3.68 -16.45 3.99
C GLN A 438 -3.38 -17.83 3.41
N ALA A 439 -3.14 -18.84 4.26
CA ALA A 439 -2.88 -20.20 3.81
C ALA A 439 -4.10 -20.88 3.16
N ALA A 440 -5.31 -20.52 3.59
CA ALA A 440 -6.57 -21.06 3.08
C ALA A 440 -7.14 -20.31 1.87
N GLY A 441 -6.64 -19.10 1.56
CA GLY A 441 -7.19 -18.23 0.52
C GLY A 441 -8.58 -17.67 0.85
N ILE A 442 -8.92 -17.56 2.15
CA ILE A 442 -10.23 -17.07 2.62
C ILE A 442 -10.02 -15.77 3.40
N HIS A 443 -10.31 -14.64 2.76
CA HIS A 443 -9.93 -13.31 3.26
C HIS A 443 -11.10 -12.46 3.78
N ASN A 444 -12.33 -12.71 3.32
CA ASN A 444 -13.50 -11.93 3.72
C ASN A 444 -13.85 -12.12 5.21
N THR A 445 -13.73 -13.34 5.73
CA THR A 445 -14.12 -13.65 7.12
C THR A 445 -13.25 -12.95 8.15
N VAL A 446 -11.96 -12.73 7.86
CA VAL A 446 -11.07 -11.99 8.78
C VAL A 446 -11.40 -10.51 8.86
N GLY A 447 -12.01 -9.92 7.83
CA GLY A 447 -12.56 -8.56 7.91
C GLY A 447 -13.72 -8.46 8.89
N GLN A 448 -14.62 -9.46 8.90
CA GLN A 448 -15.71 -9.53 9.88
C GLN A 448 -15.16 -9.75 11.30
N ASP A 449 -14.18 -10.63 11.45
CA ASP A 449 -13.52 -10.87 12.75
C ASP A 449 -12.88 -9.59 13.29
N LEU A 450 -12.23 -8.80 12.44
CA LEU A 450 -11.60 -7.54 12.83
C LEU A 450 -12.62 -6.57 13.45
N VAL A 451 -13.77 -6.41 12.79
CA VAL A 451 -14.85 -5.57 13.32
C VAL A 451 -15.37 -6.13 14.63
N ALA A 452 -15.63 -7.44 14.71
CA ALA A 452 -16.14 -8.07 15.92
C ALA A 452 -15.20 -7.87 17.12
N MET A 453 -13.89 -8.04 16.94
CA MET A 453 -12.90 -7.85 18.01
C MET A 453 -12.98 -6.42 18.58
N CYS A 454 -12.93 -5.42 17.71
CA CYS A 454 -12.96 -4.02 18.13
C CYS A 454 -14.33 -3.60 18.70
N VAL A 455 -15.42 -4.02 18.07
CA VAL A 455 -16.80 -3.67 18.48
C VAL A 455 -17.11 -4.25 19.85
N ASN A 456 -16.68 -5.48 20.12
CA ASN A 456 -16.89 -6.11 21.42
C ASN A 456 -16.27 -5.30 22.57
N ASP A 457 -15.09 -4.70 22.37
CA ASP A 457 -14.42 -3.86 23.37
C ASP A 457 -15.21 -2.59 23.70
N VAL A 458 -16.01 -2.09 22.75
CA VAL A 458 -16.87 -0.92 22.96
C VAL A 458 -18.22 -1.33 23.56
N LEU A 459 -18.77 -2.47 23.14
CA LEU A 459 -20.04 -2.99 23.64
C LEU A 459 -20.00 -3.31 25.13
N VAL A 460 -18.87 -3.78 25.68
CA VAL A 460 -18.73 -4.05 27.13
C VAL A 460 -18.85 -2.79 27.99
N HIS A 461 -18.74 -1.60 27.40
CA HIS A 461 -18.98 -0.32 28.06
C HIS A 461 -20.42 0.19 27.88
N GLY A 462 -21.29 -0.58 27.23
CA GLY A 462 -22.67 -0.19 26.91
C GLY A 462 -22.76 0.81 25.74
N ALA A 463 -21.66 1.03 25.02
CA ALA A 463 -21.62 1.94 23.89
C ALA A 463 -22.10 1.28 22.60
N GLN A 464 -22.99 1.97 21.89
CA GLN A 464 -23.40 1.58 20.57
C GLN A 464 -22.28 1.95 19.58
N PRO A 465 -21.80 1.00 18.76
CA PRO A 465 -20.83 1.29 17.71
C PRO A 465 -21.37 2.35 16.73
N LEU A 466 -20.58 3.39 16.44
CA LEU A 466 -20.97 4.45 15.52
C LEU A 466 -20.26 4.29 14.18
N PHE A 467 -18.93 4.23 14.24
CA PHE A 467 -18.10 4.11 13.05
C PHE A 467 -16.86 3.26 13.28
N PHE A 468 -16.28 2.85 12.16
CA PHE A 468 -15.12 2.00 12.06
C PHE A 468 -14.10 2.60 11.09
N LEU A 469 -12.82 2.43 11.41
CA LEU A 469 -11.69 2.66 10.52
C LEU A 469 -10.84 1.40 10.46
N ASP A 470 -10.43 1.00 9.27
CA ASP A 470 -9.53 -0.12 9.06
C ASP A 470 -8.12 0.33 8.66
N TYR A 471 -7.14 -0.46 9.04
CA TYR A 471 -5.75 -0.31 8.63
C TYR A 471 -5.29 -1.65 8.05
N PHE A 472 -5.11 -1.66 6.72
CA PHE A 472 -4.64 -2.81 5.97
C PHE A 472 -3.18 -2.59 5.59
N ALA A 473 -2.28 -3.38 6.17
CA ALA A 473 -0.85 -3.34 5.88
C ALA A 473 -0.43 -4.57 5.10
N THR A 474 0.33 -4.43 4.01
CA THR A 474 0.79 -5.59 3.21
C THR A 474 2.18 -5.38 2.64
N GLY A 475 2.90 -6.48 2.39
CA GLY A 475 4.21 -6.42 1.71
C GLY A 475 4.09 -6.13 0.22
N HIS A 476 2.94 -6.45 -0.39
CA HIS A 476 2.59 -6.12 -1.76
C HIS A 476 1.05 -6.08 -1.91
N LEU A 477 0.51 -5.06 -2.59
CA LEU A 477 -0.92 -4.84 -2.67
C LEU A 477 -1.56 -5.68 -3.77
N GLU A 478 -2.22 -6.76 -3.34
CA GLU A 478 -3.12 -7.53 -4.18
C GLU A 478 -4.55 -7.01 -4.04
N VAL A 479 -5.00 -6.24 -5.04
CA VAL A 479 -6.30 -5.51 -4.99
C VAL A 479 -7.48 -6.44 -4.70
N GLU A 480 -7.50 -7.65 -5.26
CA GLU A 480 -8.59 -8.61 -5.02
C GLU A 480 -8.64 -9.11 -3.57
N VAL A 481 -7.48 -9.40 -2.98
CA VAL A 481 -7.36 -9.84 -1.58
C VAL A 481 -7.75 -8.71 -0.64
N ALA A 482 -7.18 -7.52 -0.84
CA ALA A 482 -7.50 -6.33 -0.03
C ALA A 482 -8.99 -5.97 -0.15
N ALA A 483 -9.56 -5.98 -1.35
CA ALA A 483 -10.99 -5.74 -1.55
C ALA A 483 -11.85 -6.80 -0.87
N SER A 484 -11.43 -8.07 -0.86
CA SER A 484 -12.14 -9.15 -0.15
C SER A 484 -12.15 -8.92 1.37
N VAL A 485 -11.01 -8.54 1.96
CA VAL A 485 -10.91 -8.19 3.38
C VAL A 485 -11.80 -6.99 3.71
N VAL A 486 -11.69 -5.89 2.97
CA VAL A 486 -12.43 -4.65 3.25
C VAL A 486 -13.94 -4.85 3.03
N LYS A 487 -14.36 -5.66 2.05
CA LYS A 487 -15.77 -6.07 1.91
C LYS A 487 -16.24 -6.87 3.13
N GLY A 488 -15.39 -7.71 3.69
CA GLY A 488 -15.62 -8.38 4.96
C GLY A 488 -15.75 -7.41 6.14
N VAL A 489 -14.91 -6.37 6.20
CA VAL A 489 -15.01 -5.29 7.20
C VAL A 489 -16.35 -4.57 7.03
N ALA A 490 -16.73 -4.19 5.81
CA ALA A 490 -18.01 -3.53 5.54
C ALA A 490 -19.20 -4.42 5.95
N GLU A 491 -19.17 -5.72 5.64
CA GLU A 491 -20.19 -6.66 6.09
C GLU A 491 -20.24 -6.78 7.62
N GLY A 492 -19.08 -6.83 8.28
CA GLY A 492 -18.98 -6.79 9.73
C GLY A 492 -19.57 -5.51 10.33
N CYS A 493 -19.32 -4.36 9.71
CA CYS A 493 -19.88 -3.06 10.11
C CYS A 493 -21.42 -3.05 9.98
N CYS A 494 -21.95 -3.59 8.87
CA CYS A 494 -23.39 -3.76 8.69
C CYS A 494 -24.01 -4.66 9.77
N LEU A 495 -23.35 -5.76 10.13
CA LEU A 495 -23.81 -6.66 11.20
C LEU A 495 -23.75 -5.99 12.58
N ALA A 496 -22.73 -5.16 12.83
CA ALA A 496 -22.55 -4.42 14.07
C ALA A 496 -23.40 -3.14 14.16
N GLY A 497 -24.01 -2.70 13.05
CA GLY A 497 -24.79 -1.47 12.97
C GLY A 497 -23.95 -0.18 13.01
N CYS A 498 -22.70 -0.22 12.55
CA CYS A 498 -21.82 0.95 12.45
C CYS A 498 -21.39 1.22 11.00
N ALA A 499 -20.85 2.42 10.76
CA ALA A 499 -20.39 2.83 9.44
C ALA A 499 -18.88 2.69 9.26
N LEU A 500 -18.44 2.12 8.15
CA LEU A 500 -17.06 2.20 7.68
C LEU A 500 -16.84 3.55 7.01
N ILE A 501 -16.23 4.49 7.73
CA ILE A 501 -16.14 5.90 7.29
C ILE A 501 -14.76 6.30 6.75
N GLY A 502 -13.80 5.39 6.80
CA GLY A 502 -12.44 5.63 6.33
C GLY A 502 -11.52 4.48 6.73
N GLY A 503 -10.26 4.60 6.35
CA GLY A 503 -9.23 3.60 6.60
C GLY A 503 -7.97 3.92 5.81
N GLU A 504 -6.93 3.15 6.05
CA GLU A 504 -5.63 3.30 5.39
C GLU A 504 -5.19 1.95 4.82
N THR A 505 -4.72 1.95 3.58
CA THR A 505 -4.10 0.78 2.95
C THR A 505 -2.63 1.09 2.71
N ALA A 506 -1.77 0.52 3.55
CA ALA A 506 -0.34 0.73 3.52
C ALA A 506 0.37 -0.47 2.87
N GLU A 507 0.95 -0.26 1.70
CA GLU A 507 1.95 -1.18 1.17
C GLU A 507 3.30 -0.84 1.83
N MET A 508 3.90 -1.81 2.53
CA MET A 508 5.15 -1.66 3.27
C MET A 508 6.12 -2.82 2.96
N PRO A 509 6.69 -2.87 1.75
CA PRO A 509 7.66 -3.91 1.39
C PRO A 509 8.89 -3.86 2.28
N GLY A 510 9.38 -5.05 2.63
CA GLY A 510 10.49 -5.21 3.57
C GLY A 510 10.07 -5.18 5.05
N MET A 511 8.87 -4.66 5.38
CA MET A 511 8.26 -4.86 6.70
C MET A 511 7.41 -6.14 6.73
N TYR A 512 6.68 -6.41 5.65
CA TYR A 512 5.91 -7.64 5.44
C TYR A 512 6.45 -8.44 4.25
N SER A 513 6.37 -9.76 4.31
CA SER A 513 6.77 -10.62 3.19
C SER A 513 5.72 -10.58 2.07
N PRO A 514 6.09 -10.84 0.80
CA PRO A 514 5.11 -10.92 -0.29
C PRO A 514 3.99 -11.94 0.00
N GLY A 515 2.73 -11.53 -0.21
CA GLY A 515 1.54 -12.33 0.10
C GLY A 515 1.12 -12.29 1.58
N GLU A 516 1.87 -11.62 2.44
CA GLU A 516 1.50 -11.41 3.84
C GLU A 516 0.91 -10.01 4.04
N TYR A 517 -0.19 -9.97 4.77
CA TYR A 517 -0.83 -8.75 5.24
C TYR A 517 -1.17 -8.83 6.73
N ASP A 518 -1.32 -7.66 7.33
CA ASP A 518 -1.72 -7.43 8.70
C ASP A 518 -2.90 -6.47 8.75
N LEU A 519 -3.73 -6.61 9.78
CA LEU A 519 -4.97 -5.86 9.94
C LEU A 519 -5.05 -5.27 11.34
N ALA A 520 -5.31 -3.97 11.40
CA ALA A 520 -5.76 -3.30 12.61
C ALA A 520 -7.08 -2.58 12.34
N GLY A 521 -7.92 -2.53 13.36
CA GLY A 521 -9.24 -1.93 13.33
C GLY A 521 -9.34 -0.90 14.44
N PHE A 522 -10.15 0.12 14.19
CA PHE A 522 -10.44 1.17 15.15
C PHE A 522 -11.93 1.41 15.11
N THR A 523 -12.59 1.24 16.25
CA THR A 523 -14.00 1.54 16.37
C THR A 523 -14.21 2.66 17.37
N VAL A 524 -15.21 3.49 17.11
CA VAL A 524 -15.71 4.47 18.06
C VAL A 524 -17.20 4.22 18.23
N GLY A 525 -17.62 4.02 19.47
CA GLY A 525 -19.01 4.01 19.87
C GLY A 525 -19.35 5.20 20.78
N ALA A 526 -20.63 5.37 21.04
CA ALA A 526 -21.12 6.33 22.01
C ALA A 526 -22.14 5.71 22.96
N VAL A 527 -22.19 6.25 24.16
CA VAL A 527 -23.18 5.92 25.20
C VAL A 527 -23.53 7.20 25.93
N ASP A 528 -24.81 7.42 26.24
CA ASP A 528 -25.14 8.49 27.19
C ASP A 528 -24.58 8.13 28.57
N ARG A 529 -24.02 9.11 29.27
CA ARG A 529 -23.30 8.92 30.54
C ARG A 529 -24.03 8.04 31.57
N THR A 530 -25.37 8.14 31.62
CA THR A 530 -26.22 7.38 32.55
C THR A 530 -26.32 5.89 32.22
N SER A 531 -25.97 5.49 31.00
CA SER A 531 -26.08 4.12 30.50
C SER A 531 -24.74 3.37 30.45
N LEU A 532 -23.65 4.01 30.88
CA LEU A 532 -22.30 3.46 30.86
C LEU A 532 -22.17 2.18 31.71
N LEU A 533 -21.50 1.17 31.17
CA LEU A 533 -21.16 -0.09 31.84
C LEU A 533 -19.67 -0.16 32.25
N PRO A 534 -19.32 -0.93 33.30
CA PRO A 534 -20.22 -1.64 34.21
C PRO A 534 -20.85 -0.70 35.25
N ARG A 535 -22.13 -0.92 35.58
CA ARG A 535 -22.83 -0.20 36.66
C ARG A 535 -22.45 -0.78 38.02
N LYS A 536 -21.24 -0.46 38.48
CA LYS A 536 -20.63 -1.07 39.68
C LYS A 536 -21.49 -0.97 40.95
N SER A 537 -22.33 0.05 41.06
CA SER A 537 -23.25 0.24 42.19
C SER A 537 -24.45 -0.71 42.19
N GLU A 538 -24.79 -1.29 41.03
CA GLU A 538 -25.92 -2.20 40.85
C GLU A 538 -25.52 -3.68 40.94
N ILE A 539 -24.22 -3.98 40.81
CA ILE A 539 -23.70 -5.35 40.87
C ILE A 539 -23.62 -5.83 42.32
N VAL A 540 -24.29 -6.93 42.64
CA VAL A 540 -24.35 -7.51 43.99
C VAL A 540 -24.07 -9.02 44.00
N ALA A 541 -23.73 -9.55 45.17
CA ALA A 541 -23.60 -11.00 45.34
C ALA A 541 -24.97 -11.68 45.14
N GLY A 542 -25.00 -12.77 44.38
CA GLY A 542 -26.23 -13.44 43.96
C GLY A 542 -26.69 -13.10 42.54
N ASP A 543 -26.10 -12.09 41.90
CA ASP A 543 -26.33 -11.83 40.48
C ASP A 543 -25.87 -13.02 39.62
N ILE A 544 -26.59 -13.27 38.53
CA ILE A 544 -26.40 -14.44 37.69
C ILE A 544 -25.47 -14.10 36.55
N VAL A 545 -24.55 -15.02 36.27
CA VAL A 545 -23.61 -14.94 35.15
C VAL A 545 -24.18 -15.77 34.01
N LEU A 546 -24.60 -15.08 32.94
CA LEU A 546 -25.03 -15.72 31.70
C LEU A 546 -23.86 -15.76 30.72
N GLY A 547 -23.53 -16.96 30.23
CA GLY A 547 -22.58 -17.17 29.15
C GLY A 547 -23.32 -17.37 27.84
N LEU A 548 -22.99 -16.57 26.83
CA LEU A 548 -23.44 -16.81 25.46
C LEU A 548 -22.49 -17.79 24.80
N ALA A 549 -23.04 -18.72 24.00
CA ALA A 549 -22.21 -19.69 23.31
C ALA A 549 -21.28 -19.01 22.31
N SER A 550 -20.04 -19.50 22.25
CA SER A 550 -19.09 -19.13 21.21
C SER A 550 -19.50 -19.75 19.88
N SER A 551 -19.41 -18.99 18.79
CA SER A 551 -19.61 -19.49 17.43
C SER A 551 -18.43 -20.34 16.93
N GLY A 552 -17.35 -20.42 17.70
CA GLY A 552 -16.19 -21.25 17.38
C GLY A 552 -14.93 -20.81 18.12
N LEU A 553 -13.79 -20.92 17.45
CA LEU A 553 -12.52 -20.41 17.96
C LEU A 553 -12.44 -18.91 17.72
N HIS A 554 -12.17 -18.16 18.78
CA HIS A 554 -11.91 -16.72 18.68
C HIS A 554 -10.51 -16.46 18.09
N SER A 555 -10.31 -15.29 17.50
CA SER A 555 -9.07 -14.90 16.82
C SER A 555 -7.80 -15.13 17.66
N ASN A 556 -7.86 -14.84 18.97
CA ASN A 556 -6.75 -15.07 19.90
C ASN A 556 -6.36 -16.55 20.06
N GLY A 557 -7.31 -17.48 19.92
CA GLY A 557 -7.07 -18.92 20.05
C GLY A 557 -6.30 -19.53 18.87
N PHE A 558 -6.24 -18.85 17.72
CA PHE A 558 -5.59 -19.39 16.52
C PHE A 558 -4.07 -19.48 16.64
N SER A 559 -3.42 -18.76 17.55
CA SER A 559 -1.97 -18.91 17.80
C SER A 559 -1.62 -20.33 18.22
N LEU A 560 -2.41 -20.89 19.13
CA LEU A 560 -2.24 -22.25 19.62
C LEU A 560 -2.64 -23.29 18.57
N VAL A 561 -3.75 -23.06 17.86
CA VAL A 561 -4.20 -23.94 16.75
C VAL A 561 -3.11 -24.11 15.70
N ARG A 562 -2.44 -23.02 15.31
CA ARG A 562 -1.32 -23.07 14.37
C ARG A 562 -0.17 -23.92 14.87
N LYS A 563 0.23 -23.75 16.13
CA LYS A 563 1.32 -24.51 16.75
C LYS A 563 1.00 -26.00 16.83
N VAL A 564 -0.26 -26.34 17.10
CA VAL A 564 -0.72 -27.73 17.11
C VAL A 564 -0.68 -28.35 15.71
N ILE A 565 -1.18 -27.65 14.68
CA ILE A 565 -1.16 -28.13 13.31
C ILE A 565 0.27 -28.33 12.80
N GLU A 566 1.16 -27.38 13.12
CA GLU A 566 2.60 -27.46 12.84
C GLU A 566 3.25 -28.67 13.53
N ALA A 567 3.01 -28.87 14.83
CA ALA A 567 3.56 -29.98 15.60
C ALA A 567 3.09 -31.36 15.12
N LEU A 568 1.86 -31.44 14.62
CA LEU A 568 1.28 -32.67 14.06
C LEU A 568 1.58 -32.87 12.57
N ASN A 569 2.33 -31.95 11.95
CA ASN A 569 2.68 -31.94 10.53
C ASN A 569 1.44 -32.09 9.61
N LEU A 570 0.34 -31.43 9.99
CA LEU A 570 -0.92 -31.41 9.25
C LEU A 570 -0.99 -30.17 8.36
N LYS A 571 -1.76 -30.25 7.27
CA LYS A 571 -2.16 -29.10 6.45
C LYS A 571 -3.56 -28.65 6.83
N TYR A 572 -3.87 -27.36 6.65
CA TYR A 572 -5.23 -26.84 6.88
C TYR A 572 -6.30 -27.45 5.96
N THR A 573 -5.88 -28.08 4.87
CA THR A 573 -6.73 -28.81 3.92
C THR A 573 -6.95 -30.28 4.30
N ASP A 574 -6.26 -30.78 5.32
CA ASP A 574 -6.36 -32.18 5.72
C ASP A 574 -7.68 -32.45 6.47
N PRO A 575 -8.29 -33.63 6.31
CA PRO A 575 -9.48 -34.00 7.05
C PRO A 575 -9.20 -34.00 8.57
N ALA A 576 -10.08 -33.36 9.33
CA ALA A 576 -9.87 -33.12 10.75
C ALA A 576 -9.76 -34.43 11.56
N PRO A 577 -8.70 -34.60 12.39
CA PRO A 577 -8.30 -35.90 12.94
C PRO A 577 -8.99 -36.31 14.26
N PHE A 578 -10.17 -35.77 14.60
CA PHE A 578 -10.75 -35.79 15.96
C PHE A 578 -11.30 -37.15 16.48
N CYS A 579 -10.53 -38.22 16.35
CA CYS A 579 -10.69 -39.44 17.14
C CYS A 579 -10.65 -39.13 18.65
N SER A 580 -11.65 -39.62 19.38
CA SER A 580 -12.12 -39.18 20.70
C SER A 580 -11.31 -39.62 21.93
N SER A 581 -10.03 -40.00 21.79
CA SER A 581 -9.24 -40.53 22.92
C SER A 581 -7.82 -39.97 23.07
N LYS A 582 -7.45 -38.91 22.32
CA LYS A 582 -6.11 -38.31 22.41
C LYS A 582 -6.17 -36.79 22.44
N THR A 583 -5.34 -36.18 23.29
CA THR A 583 -5.15 -34.73 23.36
C THR A 583 -4.04 -34.30 22.39
N LEU A 584 -4.14 -33.06 21.91
CA LEU A 584 -3.22 -32.44 20.94
C LEU A 584 -1.83 -32.08 21.54
N GLY A 585 -1.47 -32.67 22.69
CA GLY A 585 -0.20 -32.38 23.39
C GLY A 585 -0.17 -31.05 24.17
N VAL A 586 -1.30 -30.35 24.29
CA VAL A 586 -1.42 -29.09 25.06
C VAL A 586 -1.78 -29.38 26.51
N SER A 587 -1.13 -28.69 27.46
CA SER A 587 -1.46 -28.85 28.89
C SER A 587 -2.90 -28.40 29.19
N SER A 588 -3.56 -29.07 30.12
CA SER A 588 -4.93 -28.74 30.57
C SER A 588 -5.07 -27.28 31.00
N SER A 589 -4.09 -26.77 31.77
CA SER A 589 -4.06 -25.38 32.21
C SER A 589 -3.99 -24.41 31.02
N GLU A 590 -3.17 -24.69 30.01
CA GLU A 590 -3.07 -23.85 28.83
C GLU A 590 -4.36 -23.90 28.00
N MET A 591 -5.01 -25.07 27.91
CA MET A 591 -6.30 -25.18 27.25
C MET A 591 -7.38 -24.34 27.94
N SER A 592 -7.42 -24.32 29.28
CA SER A 592 -8.41 -23.53 30.04
C SER A 592 -8.25 -22.01 29.92
N ARG A 593 -7.04 -21.54 29.57
CA ARG A 593 -6.75 -20.11 29.41
C ARG A 593 -7.00 -19.64 27.98
N THR A 594 -6.68 -20.49 27.01
CA THR A 594 -6.60 -20.11 25.59
C THR A 594 -7.86 -20.50 24.82
N PHE A 595 -8.55 -21.57 25.21
CA PHE A 595 -9.86 -21.89 24.68
C PHE A 595 -10.92 -21.33 25.61
N ASN A 596 -11.84 -20.57 25.03
CA ASN A 596 -12.98 -20.01 25.75
C ASN A 596 -14.02 -21.07 26.19
N CYS A 597 -13.69 -22.37 26.08
CA CYS A 597 -14.53 -23.52 26.43
C CYS A 597 -15.97 -23.43 25.88
N GLY A 598 -16.16 -22.78 24.73
CA GLY A 598 -17.48 -22.60 24.13
C GLY A 598 -18.28 -21.40 24.65
N ILE A 599 -17.68 -20.50 25.43
CA ILE A 599 -18.29 -19.25 25.93
C ILE A 599 -17.75 -18.06 25.12
N GLY A 600 -18.62 -17.35 24.40
CA GLY A 600 -18.26 -16.20 23.58
C GLY A 600 -18.35 -14.86 24.32
N PHE A 601 -19.38 -14.68 25.15
CA PHE A 601 -19.65 -13.43 25.86
C PHE A 601 -20.27 -13.69 27.22
N VAL A 602 -20.06 -12.79 28.18
CA VAL A 602 -20.59 -12.92 29.55
C VAL A 602 -21.42 -11.70 29.92
N LEU A 603 -22.62 -11.94 30.42
CA LEU A 603 -23.49 -10.94 31.03
C LEU A 603 -23.64 -11.20 32.52
N VAL A 604 -23.52 -10.14 33.32
CA VAL A 604 -23.94 -10.15 34.72
C VAL A 604 -25.34 -9.57 34.78
N VAL A 605 -26.30 -10.35 35.27
CA VAL A 605 -27.72 -10.01 35.25
C VAL A 605 -28.28 -10.16 36.66
N GLY A 606 -29.09 -9.19 37.08
CA GLY A 606 -29.83 -9.30 38.35
C GLY A 606 -30.69 -10.55 38.36
N ALA A 607 -30.72 -11.29 39.48
CA ALA A 607 -31.37 -12.60 39.54
C ALA A 607 -32.85 -12.59 39.09
N GLU A 608 -33.56 -11.48 39.31
CA GLU A 608 -34.97 -11.31 38.91
C GLU A 608 -35.15 -11.04 37.40
N GLU A 609 -34.12 -10.54 36.73
CA GLU A 609 -34.16 -10.13 35.32
C GLU A 609 -33.70 -11.23 34.36
N VAL A 610 -33.15 -12.33 34.88
CA VAL A 610 -32.55 -13.43 34.09
C VAL A 610 -33.52 -13.99 33.06
N MET A 611 -34.79 -14.19 33.41
CA MET A 611 -35.79 -14.72 32.46
C MET A 611 -36.05 -13.76 31.30
N GLN A 612 -36.13 -12.45 31.60
CA GLN A 612 -36.36 -11.43 30.59
C GLN A 612 -35.14 -11.27 29.68
N VAL A 613 -33.94 -11.20 30.25
CA VAL A 613 -32.70 -11.07 29.49
C VAL A 613 -32.46 -12.31 28.63
N THR A 614 -32.61 -13.51 29.19
CA THR A 614 -32.47 -14.78 28.45
C THR A 614 -33.44 -14.85 27.26
N LYS A 615 -34.66 -14.32 27.40
CA LYS A 615 -35.62 -14.24 26.30
C LYS A 615 -35.13 -13.31 25.17
N LEU A 616 -34.60 -12.14 25.52
CA LEU A 616 -34.07 -11.17 24.56
C LEU A 616 -32.86 -11.71 23.79
N ILE A 617 -32.05 -12.56 24.41
CA ILE A 617 -30.85 -13.16 23.79
C ILE A 617 -31.04 -14.63 23.39
N SER A 618 -32.29 -15.11 23.33
CA SER A 618 -32.63 -16.53 23.16
C SER A 618 -32.10 -17.17 21.87
N ASN A 619 -31.82 -16.37 20.85
CA ASN A 619 -31.20 -16.81 19.60
C ASN A 619 -29.69 -17.11 19.71
N ASN A 620 -29.04 -16.73 20.82
CA ASN A 620 -27.57 -16.83 21.00
C ASN A 620 -27.14 -17.95 21.97
N GLN A 621 -28.01 -18.93 22.24
CA GLN A 621 -27.70 -20.10 23.10
C GLN A 621 -27.12 -19.69 24.47
N ALA A 622 -27.76 -18.74 25.15
CA ALA A 622 -27.32 -18.29 26.47
C ALA A 622 -27.58 -19.36 27.54
N LEU A 623 -26.58 -19.59 28.39
CA LEU A 623 -26.61 -20.55 29.50
C LEU A 623 -26.23 -19.84 30.80
N VAL A 624 -26.84 -20.24 31.91
CA VAL A 624 -26.35 -19.83 33.23
C VAL A 624 -25.03 -20.58 33.47
N ILE A 625 -23.93 -19.84 33.56
CA ILE A 625 -22.59 -20.40 33.76
C ILE A 625 -22.05 -20.17 35.18
N GLY A 626 -22.74 -19.33 35.97
CA GLY A 626 -22.33 -19.08 37.34
C GLY A 626 -23.19 -18.06 38.07
N VAL A 627 -22.77 -17.76 39.29
CA VAL A 627 -23.38 -16.76 40.18
C VAL A 627 -22.25 -15.92 40.78
N LEU A 628 -22.43 -14.61 40.85
CA LEU A 628 -21.44 -13.73 41.48
C LEU A 628 -21.40 -13.93 42.98
N GLN A 629 -20.18 -14.03 43.50
CA GLN A 629 -19.90 -14.10 44.93
C GLN A 629 -18.96 -12.96 45.36
N ALA A 630 -19.13 -12.47 46.58
CA ALA A 630 -18.23 -11.48 47.14
C ALA A 630 -16.85 -12.12 47.38
N ARG A 631 -15.81 -11.59 46.73
CA ARG A 631 -14.44 -12.08 46.92
C ARG A 631 -13.87 -11.56 48.24
N HIS A 632 -13.33 -12.45 49.09
CA HIS A 632 -12.52 -12.04 50.22
C HIS A 632 -11.17 -11.48 49.73
N LYS A 633 -10.66 -10.42 50.36
CA LYS A 633 -9.45 -9.69 49.90
C LYS A 633 -8.21 -10.58 49.73
N GLU A 634 -8.10 -11.64 50.51
CA GLU A 634 -6.96 -12.56 50.55
C GLU A 634 -7.13 -13.80 49.64
N SER A 635 -8.32 -14.00 49.06
CA SER A 635 -8.56 -15.14 48.17
C SER A 635 -7.83 -14.98 46.83
N PRO A 636 -7.36 -16.08 46.22
CA PRO A 636 -6.84 -16.06 44.85
C PRO A 636 -7.85 -15.44 43.88
N GLN A 637 -7.35 -14.69 42.90
CA GLN A 637 -8.21 -14.03 41.90
C GLN A 637 -8.91 -15.03 40.97
N VAL A 638 -8.31 -16.20 40.75
CA VAL A 638 -8.86 -17.31 39.97
C VAL A 638 -8.60 -18.60 40.73
N VAL A 639 -9.64 -19.41 40.91
CA VAL A 639 -9.57 -20.76 41.49
C VAL A 639 -10.06 -21.72 40.42
N ILE A 640 -9.23 -22.71 40.06
CA ILE A 640 -9.55 -23.73 39.06
C ILE A 640 -9.62 -25.06 39.80
N GLU A 641 -10.77 -25.72 39.74
CA GLU A 641 -11.02 -27.01 40.37
C GLU A 641 -11.38 -28.05 39.29
N ASP A 642 -10.94 -29.29 39.47
CA ASP A 642 -11.36 -30.48 38.69
C ASP A 642 -11.12 -30.44 37.15
N LEU A 643 -10.24 -29.56 36.68
CA LEU A 643 -9.99 -29.30 35.26
C LEU A 643 -9.56 -30.54 34.44
N GLU A 644 -8.71 -31.40 35.01
CA GLU A 644 -8.21 -32.59 34.30
C GLU A 644 -9.30 -33.64 34.06
N ASN A 645 -10.23 -33.79 35.01
CA ASN A 645 -11.37 -34.70 34.86
C ASN A 645 -12.36 -34.18 33.81
N VAL A 646 -12.61 -32.87 33.80
CA VAL A 646 -13.48 -32.21 32.80
C VAL A 646 -12.92 -32.34 31.38
N LEU A 647 -11.60 -32.23 31.19
CA LEU A 647 -10.97 -32.29 29.87
C LEU A 647 -10.71 -33.72 29.34
N SER A 648 -10.55 -34.71 30.23
CA SER A 648 -10.30 -36.12 29.87
C SER A 648 -11.56 -36.88 29.49
N VAL A 649 -12.69 -36.47 30.05
CA VAL A 649 -14.02 -36.93 29.70
C VAL A 649 -14.45 -36.15 28.45
N GLY A 650 -14.08 -36.63 27.25
CA GLY A 650 -14.42 -35.98 25.98
C GLY A 650 -15.89 -35.52 25.95
N ALA A 651 -16.17 -34.42 25.24
CA ALA A 651 -17.44 -33.67 25.23
C ALA A 651 -18.75 -34.49 25.14
N ALA A 652 -18.67 -35.77 24.80
CA ALA A 652 -19.77 -36.74 24.90
C ALA A 652 -20.26 -37.02 26.33
N SER A 653 -19.45 -36.83 27.39
CA SER A 653 -19.82 -37.23 28.77
C SER A 653 -19.97 -36.08 29.77
N MET A 654 -19.76 -34.82 29.36
CA MET A 654 -20.20 -33.68 30.20
C MET A 654 -21.73 -33.47 30.17
N LEU A 655 -22.48 -34.27 29.40
CA LEU A 655 -23.94 -34.36 29.44
C LEU A 655 -24.48 -35.23 30.60
N HIS A 656 -23.63 -35.69 31.54
CA HIS A 656 -24.02 -36.64 32.59
C HIS A 656 -23.85 -36.19 34.04
N LEU A 657 -23.65 -34.89 34.30
CA LEU A 657 -23.91 -34.29 35.61
C LEU A 657 -25.16 -33.40 35.49
N GLY A 658 -26.33 -34.00 35.75
CA GLY A 658 -27.66 -33.42 35.47
C GLY A 658 -28.13 -32.30 36.41
N PRO A 659 -29.34 -31.73 36.21
CA PRO A 659 -30.44 -32.25 35.38
C PRO A 659 -30.83 -31.40 34.15
N SER A 660 -30.98 -32.08 33.01
CA SER A 660 -31.92 -31.85 31.90
C SER A 660 -31.99 -30.48 31.21
N LEU A 661 -31.54 -30.41 29.94
CA LEU A 661 -32.30 -29.92 28.77
C LEU A 661 -31.49 -30.10 27.46
N VAL A 662 -31.27 -31.36 27.03
CA VAL A 662 -31.14 -31.61 25.59
C VAL A 662 -32.55 -31.47 25.04
N THR A 663 -32.84 -30.42 24.27
CA THR A 663 -34.13 -30.37 23.57
C THR A 663 -34.14 -31.50 22.53
N PRO A 664 -35.07 -32.47 22.61
CA PRO A 664 -35.17 -33.53 21.62
C PRO A 664 -35.42 -32.94 20.23
N HIS A 665 -34.77 -33.47 19.20
CA HIS A 665 -35.04 -33.06 17.82
C HIS A 665 -36.50 -33.35 17.49
N LYS A 666 -37.23 -32.34 16.98
CA LYS A 666 -38.57 -32.57 16.44
C LYS A 666 -38.50 -33.42 15.18
N ARG A 667 -39.31 -34.47 15.13
CA ARG A 667 -39.41 -35.38 13.98
C ARG A 667 -40.24 -34.74 12.88
N VAL A 668 -39.60 -34.39 11.76
CA VAL A 668 -40.23 -33.67 10.65
C VAL A 668 -40.54 -34.62 9.49
N ALA A 669 -41.75 -34.54 8.95
CA ALA A 669 -42.10 -35.16 7.68
C ALA A 669 -42.29 -34.10 6.59
N VAL A 670 -41.89 -34.41 5.36
CA VAL A 670 -42.01 -33.49 4.22
C VAL A 670 -42.93 -34.10 3.17
N LEU A 671 -43.96 -33.35 2.75
CA LEU A 671 -44.88 -33.74 1.68
C LEU A 671 -44.50 -33.02 0.38
N ILE A 672 -44.39 -33.76 -0.73
CA ILE A 672 -43.95 -33.23 -2.04
C ILE A 672 -44.82 -33.74 -3.20
N SER A 673 -44.80 -33.03 -4.34
CA SER A 673 -45.46 -33.48 -5.60
C SER A 673 -44.56 -33.47 -6.84
N GLY A 674 -43.32 -32.98 -6.77
CA GLY A 674 -42.49 -32.69 -7.95
C GLY A 674 -40.99 -32.78 -7.72
N SER A 675 -40.23 -31.85 -8.29
CA SER A 675 -38.75 -31.89 -8.36
C SER A 675 -38.03 -31.87 -7.00
N GLY A 676 -38.69 -31.34 -5.96
CA GLY A 676 -38.21 -31.37 -4.59
C GLY A 676 -37.06 -30.40 -4.31
N THR A 677 -36.99 -29.24 -4.97
CA THR A 677 -35.94 -28.24 -4.71
C THR A 677 -36.05 -27.67 -3.29
N ASN A 678 -37.26 -27.35 -2.83
CA ASN A 678 -37.52 -26.98 -1.43
C ASN A 678 -37.19 -28.11 -0.44
N LEU A 679 -37.42 -29.36 -0.82
CA LEU A 679 -37.01 -30.52 -0.01
C LEU A 679 -35.47 -30.58 0.11
N GLN A 680 -34.72 -30.34 -0.96
CA GLN A 680 -33.26 -30.30 -0.91
C GLN A 680 -32.77 -29.26 0.11
N ALA A 681 -33.33 -28.06 0.09
CA ALA A 681 -32.98 -27.01 1.04
C ALA A 681 -33.23 -27.43 2.51
N LEU A 682 -34.33 -28.13 2.78
CA LEU A 682 -34.62 -28.67 4.12
C LEU A 682 -33.64 -29.80 4.52
N LEU A 683 -33.28 -30.68 3.60
CA LEU A 683 -32.31 -31.75 3.83
C LEU A 683 -30.91 -31.20 4.11
N ASP A 684 -30.45 -30.25 3.31
CA ASP A 684 -29.13 -29.64 3.47
C ASP A 684 -29.01 -28.91 4.81
N HIS A 685 -30.08 -28.23 5.24
CA HIS A 685 -30.13 -27.55 6.54
C HIS A 685 -30.02 -28.51 7.73
N THR A 686 -30.71 -29.65 7.67
CA THR A 686 -30.76 -30.63 8.77
C THR A 686 -29.53 -31.55 8.84
N LYS A 687 -28.68 -31.55 7.81
CA LYS A 687 -27.45 -32.35 7.77
C LYS A 687 -26.35 -31.89 8.75
N SER A 688 -26.42 -30.65 9.22
CA SER A 688 -25.40 -29.98 10.05
C SER A 688 -25.30 -30.48 11.50
N GLY A 689 -26.19 -31.37 11.97
CA GLY A 689 -26.19 -31.91 13.33
C GLY A 689 -26.63 -30.94 14.44
N LEU A 690 -26.75 -29.65 14.12
CA LEU A 690 -27.14 -28.57 15.06
C LEU A 690 -28.62 -28.17 14.95
N SER A 691 -29.35 -28.69 13.96
CA SER A 691 -30.77 -28.37 13.72
C SER A 691 -31.65 -29.03 14.79
N ALA A 692 -32.63 -28.29 15.31
CA ALA A 692 -33.67 -28.81 16.20
C ALA A 692 -34.71 -29.67 15.46
N ALA A 693 -34.64 -29.74 14.13
CA ALA A 693 -35.46 -30.57 13.27
C ALA A 693 -34.67 -31.78 12.74
N LYS A 694 -35.31 -32.95 12.70
CA LYS A 694 -34.79 -34.12 12.00
C LYS A 694 -35.82 -34.61 10.98
N ILE A 695 -35.46 -34.60 9.71
CA ILE A 695 -36.35 -35.13 8.66
C ILE A 695 -36.34 -36.65 8.73
N VAL A 696 -37.49 -37.24 9.06
CA VAL A 696 -37.64 -38.69 9.26
C VAL A 696 -38.38 -39.38 8.11
N LEU A 697 -39.21 -38.64 7.35
CA LEU A 697 -40.04 -39.21 6.29
C LEU A 697 -40.33 -38.19 5.20
N VAL A 698 -40.22 -38.61 3.94
CA VAL A 698 -40.70 -37.86 2.77
C VAL A 698 -41.83 -38.63 2.09
N ILE A 699 -42.98 -38.01 1.92
CA ILE A 699 -44.13 -38.61 1.22
C ILE A 699 -44.41 -37.86 -0.08
N SER A 700 -44.51 -38.59 -1.19
CA SER A 700 -44.97 -38.03 -2.47
C SER A 700 -46.35 -38.56 -2.85
N ASN A 701 -47.21 -37.69 -3.37
CA ASN A 701 -48.50 -38.08 -3.96
C ASN A 701 -48.41 -38.48 -5.45
N VAL A 702 -47.21 -38.39 -6.02
CA VAL A 702 -46.89 -38.75 -7.40
C VAL A 702 -45.72 -39.75 -7.37
N PRO A 703 -45.84 -40.94 -8.00
CA PRO A 703 -44.73 -41.88 -8.10
C PRO A 703 -43.57 -41.29 -8.93
N ASP A 704 -42.36 -41.80 -8.70
CA ASP A 704 -41.17 -41.57 -9.54
C ASP A 704 -40.75 -40.09 -9.75
N VAL A 705 -41.08 -39.21 -8.80
CA VAL A 705 -40.62 -37.81 -8.84
C VAL A 705 -39.18 -37.65 -8.36
N GLN A 706 -38.45 -36.70 -8.92
CA GLN A 706 -37.05 -36.40 -8.57
C GLN A 706 -36.86 -36.11 -7.07
N GLY A 707 -37.85 -35.51 -6.39
CA GLY A 707 -37.77 -35.27 -4.95
C GLY A 707 -37.64 -36.54 -4.10
N LEU A 708 -38.19 -37.68 -4.54
CA LEU A 708 -37.99 -38.96 -3.85
C LEU A 708 -36.55 -39.47 -3.98
N GLN A 709 -35.90 -39.21 -5.11
CA GLN A 709 -34.49 -39.57 -5.28
C GLN A 709 -33.61 -38.75 -4.34
N ARG A 710 -33.85 -37.43 -4.23
CA ARG A 710 -33.14 -36.55 -3.29
C ARG A 710 -33.21 -37.04 -1.84
N ALA A 711 -34.38 -37.50 -1.41
CA ALA A 711 -34.58 -38.04 -0.07
C ALA A 711 -33.81 -39.36 0.16
N LYS A 712 -33.80 -40.26 -0.85
CA LYS A 712 -33.02 -41.51 -0.79
C LYS A 712 -31.52 -41.25 -0.72
N ASP A 713 -31.02 -40.30 -1.52
CA ASP A 713 -29.60 -39.91 -1.53
C ASP A 713 -29.17 -39.32 -0.17
N ALA A 714 -30.10 -38.69 0.54
CA ALA A 714 -29.89 -38.18 1.91
C ALA A 714 -30.13 -39.23 3.02
N GLY A 715 -30.46 -40.48 2.69
CA GLY A 715 -30.71 -41.55 3.66
C GLY A 715 -32.03 -41.42 4.43
N VAL A 716 -33.00 -40.65 3.93
CA VAL A 716 -34.31 -40.43 4.57
C VAL A 716 -35.34 -41.43 4.04
N ALA A 717 -36.20 -41.95 4.92
CA ALA A 717 -37.26 -42.87 4.52
C ALA A 717 -38.25 -42.18 3.56
N THR A 718 -38.68 -42.90 2.51
CA THR A 718 -39.61 -42.38 1.50
C THR A 718 -40.85 -43.25 1.37
N LYS A 719 -42.04 -42.64 1.21
CA LYS A 719 -43.31 -43.35 0.94
C LYS A 719 -44.03 -42.70 -0.24
N VAL A 720 -44.65 -43.50 -1.10
CA VAL A 720 -45.47 -43.01 -2.21
C VAL A 720 -46.92 -43.32 -1.92
N ILE A 721 -47.77 -42.28 -1.84
CA ILE A 721 -49.20 -42.41 -1.56
C ILE A 721 -49.97 -41.71 -2.69
N PRO A 722 -50.29 -42.40 -3.80
CA PRO A 722 -50.96 -41.76 -4.93
C PRO A 722 -52.40 -41.40 -4.59
N HIS A 723 -52.74 -40.12 -4.68
CA HIS A 723 -54.09 -39.62 -4.40
C HIS A 723 -55.19 -40.25 -5.30
N LYS A 724 -54.81 -40.76 -6.49
CA LYS A 724 -55.73 -41.45 -7.42
C LYS A 724 -56.21 -42.82 -6.91
N ASN A 725 -55.55 -43.38 -5.89
CA ASN A 725 -55.90 -44.69 -5.34
C ASN A 725 -57.03 -44.64 -4.30
N TYR A 726 -57.57 -43.45 -4.02
CA TYR A 726 -58.58 -43.22 -2.97
C TYR A 726 -59.83 -42.59 -3.58
N LYS A 727 -61.01 -42.94 -3.07
CA LYS A 727 -62.29 -42.52 -3.67
C LYS A 727 -62.61 -41.05 -3.43
N ASN A 728 -62.12 -40.51 -2.32
CA ASN A 728 -62.36 -39.14 -1.88
C ASN A 728 -61.12 -38.60 -1.12
N ARG A 729 -61.12 -37.29 -0.83
CA ARG A 729 -60.00 -36.65 -0.15
C ARG A 729 -59.85 -37.12 1.31
N GLN A 730 -60.96 -37.47 1.97
CA GLN A 730 -60.94 -37.96 3.35
C GLN A 730 -60.17 -39.28 3.47
N GLU A 731 -60.40 -40.23 2.56
CA GLU A 731 -59.67 -41.51 2.50
C GLU A 731 -58.18 -41.30 2.23
N PHE A 732 -57.83 -40.34 1.37
CA PHE A 732 -56.45 -39.97 1.06
C PHE A 732 -55.73 -39.34 2.28
N ASP A 733 -56.38 -38.39 2.94
CA ASP A 733 -55.84 -37.70 4.12
C ASP A 733 -55.69 -38.63 5.32
N ALA A 734 -56.60 -39.62 5.46
CA ALA A 734 -56.48 -40.68 6.46
C ALA A 734 -55.23 -41.54 6.22
N ALA A 735 -54.96 -41.91 4.96
CA ALA A 735 -53.75 -42.66 4.61
C ALA A 735 -52.46 -41.86 4.85
N LEU A 736 -52.46 -40.55 4.55
CA LEU A 736 -51.35 -39.65 4.90
C LEU A 736 -51.14 -39.60 6.42
N THR A 737 -52.21 -39.41 7.19
CA THR A 737 -52.15 -39.33 8.66
C THR A 737 -51.62 -40.63 9.28
N MET A 738 -52.03 -41.79 8.76
CA MET A 738 -51.48 -43.08 9.20
C MET A 738 -49.97 -43.16 8.97
N ALA A 739 -49.50 -42.83 7.77
CA ALA A 739 -48.07 -42.85 7.45
C ALA A 739 -47.24 -41.88 8.29
N LEU A 740 -47.80 -40.70 8.62
CA LEU A 740 -47.13 -39.69 9.44
C LEU A 740 -47.04 -40.13 10.92
N ARG A 741 -48.07 -40.82 11.43
CA ARG A 741 -48.09 -41.36 12.80
C ARG A 741 -47.19 -42.58 12.96
N GLU A 742 -47.03 -43.42 11.94
CA GLU A 742 -46.12 -44.58 11.95
C GLU A 742 -44.68 -44.21 12.31
N VAL A 743 -44.27 -42.97 12.03
CA VAL A 743 -42.91 -42.46 12.28
C VAL A 743 -42.87 -41.38 13.36
N ASP A 744 -43.90 -41.27 14.20
CA ASP A 744 -44.01 -40.28 15.29
C ASP A 744 -43.72 -38.84 14.80
N THR A 745 -44.35 -38.42 13.70
CA THR A 745 -44.15 -37.07 13.14
C THR A 745 -44.67 -35.99 14.11
N GLU A 746 -43.87 -34.95 14.33
CA GLU A 746 -44.19 -33.81 15.20
C GLU A 746 -44.36 -32.49 14.42
N LEU A 747 -43.83 -32.39 13.20
CA LEU A 747 -43.95 -31.23 12.32
C LEU A 747 -44.03 -31.70 10.86
N ILE A 748 -44.87 -31.06 10.05
CA ILE A 748 -45.07 -31.38 8.64
C ILE A 748 -44.75 -30.15 7.78
N CYS A 749 -43.90 -30.32 6.79
CA CYS A 749 -43.57 -29.29 5.80
C CYS A 749 -44.16 -29.65 4.43
N LEU A 750 -45.00 -28.78 3.88
CA LEU A 750 -45.52 -28.89 2.52
C LEU A 750 -44.54 -28.23 1.54
N ALA A 751 -43.67 -29.02 0.93
CA ALA A 751 -42.64 -28.55 0.00
C ALA A 751 -43.10 -28.74 -1.45
N GLY A 752 -43.96 -27.82 -1.91
CA GLY A 752 -44.57 -27.90 -3.25
C GLY A 752 -45.55 -29.08 -3.34
N PHE A 753 -46.38 -29.25 -2.31
CA PHE A 753 -47.40 -30.29 -2.26
C PHE A 753 -48.69 -29.78 -2.94
N MET A 754 -48.91 -30.16 -4.20
CA MET A 754 -49.93 -29.59 -5.09
C MET A 754 -51.34 -30.13 -4.85
N ARG A 755 -51.74 -30.35 -3.59
CA ARG A 755 -53.06 -30.90 -3.19
C ARG A 755 -53.62 -30.13 -2.00
N ILE A 756 -54.91 -29.83 -2.08
CA ILE A 756 -55.68 -29.25 -0.97
C ILE A 756 -56.02 -30.36 0.02
N LEU A 757 -55.57 -30.20 1.26
CA LEU A 757 -55.86 -31.07 2.40
C LEU A 757 -57.24 -30.70 3.00
N THR A 758 -57.96 -31.67 3.53
CA THR A 758 -59.27 -31.46 4.15
C THR A 758 -59.16 -30.73 5.50
N GLY A 759 -60.24 -30.06 5.92
CA GLY A 759 -60.28 -29.38 7.22
C GLY A 759 -60.01 -30.32 8.39
N ASP A 760 -60.41 -31.59 8.30
CA ASP A 760 -60.11 -32.60 9.33
C ASP A 760 -58.61 -32.86 9.46
N PHE A 761 -57.87 -32.90 8.33
CA PHE A 761 -56.42 -33.04 8.35
C PHE A 761 -55.74 -31.80 8.95
N VAL A 762 -56.17 -30.61 8.53
CA VAL A 762 -55.63 -29.34 9.04
C VAL A 762 -55.86 -29.20 10.55
N ARG A 763 -57.04 -29.53 11.06
CA ARG A 763 -57.34 -29.55 12.50
C ARG A 763 -56.49 -30.57 13.26
N THR A 764 -56.29 -31.76 12.69
CA THR A 764 -55.46 -32.82 13.30
C THR A 764 -54.01 -32.37 13.51
N TRP A 765 -53.47 -31.61 12.56
CA TRP A 765 -52.08 -31.15 12.56
C TRP A 765 -51.93 -29.64 12.83
N GLN A 766 -52.94 -29.03 13.46
CA GLN A 766 -52.94 -27.60 13.74
C GLN A 766 -51.71 -27.20 14.57
N GLY A 767 -51.05 -26.11 14.16
CA GLY A 767 -49.80 -25.64 14.78
C GLY A 767 -48.57 -26.50 14.48
N ARG A 768 -48.70 -27.56 13.66
CA ARG A 768 -47.65 -28.51 13.27
C ARG A 768 -47.57 -28.71 11.75
N LEU A 769 -48.22 -27.86 10.96
CA LEU A 769 -48.28 -27.96 9.50
C LEU A 769 -47.85 -26.63 8.87
N LEU A 770 -46.74 -26.64 8.14
CA LEU A 770 -46.15 -25.47 7.47
C LEU A 770 -46.26 -25.59 5.96
N ASN A 771 -46.58 -24.47 5.31
CA ASN A 771 -46.54 -24.35 3.86
C ASN A 771 -45.71 -23.13 3.44
N ILE A 772 -45.12 -23.21 2.25
CA ILE A 772 -44.46 -22.09 1.60
C ILE A 772 -45.25 -21.66 0.37
N HIS A 773 -45.50 -20.35 0.27
CA HIS A 773 -46.25 -19.72 -0.82
C HIS A 773 -45.38 -18.69 -1.55
N PRO A 774 -45.36 -18.67 -2.90
CA PRO A 774 -44.44 -17.83 -3.68
C PRO A 774 -44.96 -16.38 -3.88
N SER A 775 -45.46 -15.76 -2.81
CA SER A 775 -45.70 -14.32 -2.73
C SER A 775 -45.58 -13.84 -1.29
N LEU A 776 -45.59 -12.51 -1.09
CA LEU A 776 -45.73 -11.89 0.22
C LEU A 776 -47.21 -11.85 0.62
N LEU A 777 -47.70 -12.89 1.30
CA LEU A 777 -49.06 -12.92 1.83
C LEU A 777 -49.32 -11.72 2.78
N PRO A 778 -50.53 -11.13 2.77
CA PRO A 778 -51.75 -11.63 2.13
C PRO A 778 -51.88 -11.32 0.63
N SER A 779 -50.87 -10.70 -0.01
CA SER A 779 -50.92 -10.37 -1.44
C SER A 779 -50.79 -11.61 -2.33
N PHE A 780 -51.58 -11.66 -3.41
CA PHE A 780 -51.52 -12.71 -4.44
C PHE A 780 -51.69 -14.15 -3.89
N LYS A 781 -52.79 -14.39 -3.15
CA LYS A 781 -53.17 -15.74 -2.67
C LYS A 781 -53.48 -16.69 -3.84
N GLY A 782 -53.30 -17.99 -3.63
CA GLY A 782 -53.66 -19.02 -4.59
C GLY A 782 -52.70 -19.17 -5.78
N MET A 783 -53.18 -19.79 -6.86
CA MET A 783 -52.32 -20.19 -7.98
C MET A 783 -51.81 -19.00 -8.80
N HIS A 784 -50.63 -19.13 -9.41
CA HIS A 784 -50.03 -18.13 -10.32
C HIS A 784 -49.68 -16.78 -9.65
N ALA A 785 -49.29 -16.80 -8.38
CA ALA A 785 -48.99 -15.59 -7.62
C ALA A 785 -47.92 -14.68 -8.26
N GLN A 786 -46.93 -15.27 -8.93
CA GLN A 786 -45.87 -14.55 -9.64
C GLN A 786 -46.39 -13.80 -10.87
N ARG A 787 -47.28 -14.42 -11.66
CA ARG A 787 -47.95 -13.77 -12.79
C ARG A 787 -48.83 -12.63 -12.32
N GLN A 788 -49.61 -12.85 -11.26
CA GLN A 788 -50.46 -11.82 -10.67
C GLN A 788 -49.62 -10.61 -10.18
N ALA A 789 -48.44 -10.85 -9.61
CA ALA A 789 -47.53 -9.77 -9.19
C ALA A 789 -46.98 -8.96 -10.36
N LEU A 790 -46.61 -9.63 -11.46
CA LEU A 790 -46.16 -8.96 -12.69
C LEU A 790 -47.28 -8.14 -13.34
N GLU A 791 -48.49 -8.72 -13.46
CA GLU A 791 -49.66 -8.04 -14.03
C GLU A 791 -50.13 -6.85 -13.18
N ALA A 792 -49.97 -6.93 -11.85
CA ALA A 792 -50.29 -5.84 -10.94
C ALA A 792 -49.25 -4.69 -10.96
N GLY A 793 -48.11 -4.87 -11.64
CA GLY A 793 -47.06 -3.86 -11.75
C GLY A 793 -46.38 -3.51 -10.43
N VAL A 794 -46.39 -4.42 -9.44
CA VAL A 794 -45.70 -4.19 -8.17
C VAL A 794 -44.20 -4.30 -8.35
N THR A 795 -43.44 -3.54 -7.55
CA THR A 795 -41.97 -3.56 -7.60
C THR A 795 -41.33 -4.55 -6.63
N LEU A 796 -42.15 -5.17 -5.76
CA LEU A 796 -41.71 -6.08 -4.70
C LEU A 796 -42.69 -7.25 -4.56
N THR A 797 -42.15 -8.46 -4.54
CA THR A 797 -42.86 -9.71 -4.19
C THR A 797 -41.97 -10.54 -3.27
N GLY A 798 -42.11 -11.86 -3.21
CA GLY A 798 -41.29 -12.71 -2.34
C GLY A 798 -41.86 -14.09 -2.14
N CYS A 799 -41.53 -14.70 -1.00
CA CYS A 799 -42.19 -15.91 -0.52
C CYS A 799 -42.60 -15.77 0.95
N THR A 800 -43.61 -16.53 1.35
CA THR A 800 -44.14 -16.58 2.71
C THR A 800 -44.18 -18.01 3.20
N VAL A 801 -43.61 -18.26 4.38
CA VAL A 801 -43.85 -19.50 5.12
C VAL A 801 -44.86 -19.22 6.23
N HIS A 802 -45.93 -20.02 6.27
CA HIS A 802 -47.03 -19.83 7.20
C HIS A 802 -47.53 -21.18 7.74
N PHE A 803 -48.20 -21.14 8.88
CA PHE A 803 -48.99 -22.29 9.33
C PHE A 803 -50.17 -22.49 8.39
N VAL A 804 -50.50 -23.74 8.08
CA VAL A 804 -51.67 -24.06 7.26
C VAL A 804 -52.94 -23.88 8.08
N ALA A 805 -53.91 -23.14 7.52
CA ALA A 805 -55.26 -22.96 8.05
C ALA A 805 -56.29 -23.54 7.06
N GLU A 806 -57.56 -23.62 7.49
CA GLU A 806 -58.64 -24.11 6.61
C GLU A 806 -58.89 -23.16 5.43
N GLU A 807 -58.70 -21.85 5.64
CA GLU A 807 -58.62 -20.88 4.56
C GLU A 807 -57.28 -21.01 3.84
N VAL A 808 -57.34 -21.22 2.52
CA VAL A 808 -56.15 -21.32 1.66
C VAL A 808 -55.32 -20.04 1.79
N ASP A 809 -54.04 -20.20 2.13
CA ASP A 809 -53.06 -19.13 2.34
C ASP A 809 -53.49 -18.07 3.37
N GLY A 810 -54.40 -18.44 4.29
CA GLY A 810 -54.93 -17.56 5.34
C GLY A 810 -54.32 -17.77 6.72
N GLY A 811 -53.38 -18.71 6.86
CA GLY A 811 -52.82 -19.04 8.15
C GLY A 811 -51.70 -18.10 8.60
N ALA A 812 -51.37 -18.17 9.90
CA ALA A 812 -50.48 -17.22 10.52
C ALA A 812 -49.04 -17.32 9.98
N ILE A 813 -48.46 -16.16 9.65
CA ILE A 813 -47.16 -16.05 8.99
C ILE A 813 -46.02 -16.32 9.98
N VAL A 814 -45.16 -17.28 9.63
CA VAL A 814 -43.92 -17.60 10.37
C VAL A 814 -42.80 -16.67 9.93
N THR A 815 -42.52 -16.61 8.63
CA THR A 815 -41.52 -15.71 8.05
C THR A 815 -41.87 -15.36 6.62
N GLN A 816 -41.35 -14.22 6.14
CA GLN A 816 -41.37 -13.83 4.74
C GLN A 816 -39.97 -13.49 4.27
N GLU A 817 -39.74 -13.59 2.97
CA GLU A 817 -38.51 -13.16 2.31
C GLU A 817 -38.89 -12.35 1.07
N ALA A 818 -38.47 -11.10 1.00
CA ALA A 818 -38.83 -10.19 -0.08
C ALA A 818 -37.86 -10.32 -1.26
N VAL A 819 -38.41 -10.18 -2.47
CA VAL A 819 -37.69 -10.30 -3.75
C VAL A 819 -38.14 -9.15 -4.66
N PRO A 820 -37.21 -8.35 -5.19
CA PRO A 820 -37.56 -7.27 -6.11
C PRO A 820 -38.07 -7.82 -7.45
N ILE A 821 -38.98 -7.09 -8.09
CA ILE A 821 -39.37 -7.28 -9.50
C ILE A 821 -38.66 -6.21 -10.32
N LEU A 822 -37.82 -6.65 -11.27
CA LEU A 822 -36.98 -5.78 -12.08
C LEU A 822 -37.66 -5.44 -13.42
N PRO A 823 -37.33 -4.28 -14.04
CA PRO A 823 -37.83 -3.94 -15.36
C PRO A 823 -37.47 -5.01 -16.39
N GLY A 824 -38.48 -5.57 -17.07
CA GLY A 824 -38.30 -6.61 -18.09
C GLY A 824 -38.29 -8.05 -17.56
N ASP A 825 -38.54 -8.27 -16.26
CA ASP A 825 -38.70 -9.62 -15.73
C ASP A 825 -39.85 -10.37 -16.42
N THR A 826 -39.59 -11.63 -16.78
CA THR A 826 -40.60 -12.60 -17.19
C THR A 826 -41.04 -13.45 -15.99
N GLU A 827 -42.17 -14.16 -16.12
CA GLU A 827 -42.65 -15.08 -15.08
C GLU A 827 -41.58 -16.11 -14.69
N ASP A 828 -40.87 -16.68 -15.66
CA ASP A 828 -39.82 -17.67 -15.42
C ASP A 828 -38.63 -17.11 -14.63
N ILE A 829 -38.19 -15.89 -14.95
CA ILE A 829 -37.09 -15.22 -14.24
C ILE A 829 -37.48 -14.94 -12.79
N LEU A 830 -38.71 -14.45 -12.59
CA LEU A 830 -39.23 -14.16 -11.26
C LEU A 830 -39.41 -15.44 -10.43
N VAL A 831 -39.85 -16.54 -11.05
CA VAL A 831 -39.96 -17.86 -10.42
C VAL A 831 -38.61 -18.36 -9.91
N GLU A 832 -37.54 -18.30 -10.70
CA GLU A 832 -36.20 -18.73 -10.24
C GLU A 832 -35.65 -17.85 -9.11
N ARG A 833 -35.92 -16.54 -9.16
CA ARG A 833 -35.52 -15.61 -8.10
C ARG A 833 -36.27 -15.90 -6.78
N ILE A 834 -37.58 -16.13 -6.85
CA ILE A 834 -38.39 -16.50 -5.68
C ILE A 834 -37.98 -17.87 -5.14
N LYS A 835 -37.71 -18.88 -5.98
CA LYS A 835 -37.19 -20.18 -5.53
C LYS A 835 -35.92 -20.05 -4.68
N THR A 836 -35.03 -19.13 -5.04
CA THR A 836 -33.81 -18.87 -4.25
C THR A 836 -34.15 -18.31 -2.86
N ALA A 837 -35.17 -17.45 -2.76
CA ALA A 837 -35.67 -16.95 -1.48
C ALA A 837 -36.39 -18.06 -0.67
N GLU A 838 -37.15 -18.93 -1.33
CA GLU A 838 -37.82 -20.09 -0.70
C GLU A 838 -36.82 -21.04 -0.04
N HIS A 839 -35.70 -21.33 -0.70
CA HIS A 839 -34.64 -22.19 -0.17
C HIS A 839 -33.98 -21.63 1.10
N LYS A 840 -34.12 -20.33 1.39
CA LYS A 840 -33.67 -19.69 2.63
C LYS A 840 -34.78 -19.61 3.67
N ALA A 841 -35.96 -19.17 3.25
CA ALA A 841 -37.09 -18.92 4.13
C ALA A 841 -37.65 -20.21 4.75
N PHE A 842 -37.74 -21.30 3.97
CA PHE A 842 -38.40 -22.51 4.44
C PHE A 842 -37.62 -23.25 5.53
N PRO A 843 -36.30 -23.49 5.39
CA PRO A 843 -35.53 -24.12 6.45
C PRO A 843 -35.50 -23.27 7.73
N ARG A 844 -35.37 -21.94 7.60
CA ARG A 844 -35.43 -21.00 8.74
C ARG A 844 -36.75 -21.13 9.49
N ALA A 845 -37.87 -21.14 8.78
CA ALA A 845 -39.19 -21.28 9.40
C ALA A 845 -39.39 -22.64 10.10
N MET A 846 -38.95 -23.73 9.46
CA MET A 846 -38.99 -25.07 10.05
C MET A 846 -38.20 -25.09 11.37
N GLU A 847 -37.00 -24.49 11.38
CA GLU A 847 -36.14 -24.44 12.54
C GLU A 847 -36.76 -23.63 13.69
N MET A 848 -37.35 -22.46 13.39
CA MET A 848 -38.03 -21.62 14.38
C MET A 848 -39.20 -22.37 15.06
N VAL A 849 -39.97 -23.13 14.29
CA VAL A 849 -41.09 -23.93 14.83
C VAL A 849 -40.60 -25.19 15.54
N ALA A 850 -39.50 -25.79 15.07
CA ALA A 850 -38.87 -26.94 15.71
C ALA A 850 -38.30 -26.59 17.09
N ARG A 851 -37.65 -25.43 17.22
CA ARG A 851 -37.15 -24.88 18.49
C ARG A 851 -38.24 -24.35 19.42
N GLY A 852 -39.47 -24.23 18.91
CA GLY A 852 -40.58 -23.62 19.66
C GLY A 852 -40.48 -22.10 19.75
N GLN A 853 -39.60 -21.45 18.98
CA GLN A 853 -39.51 -19.99 18.88
C GLN A 853 -40.74 -19.38 18.23
N VAL A 854 -41.40 -20.13 17.34
CA VAL A 854 -42.70 -19.76 16.80
C VAL A 854 -43.71 -20.85 17.11
N VAL A 855 -44.75 -20.47 17.86
CA VAL A 855 -45.85 -21.36 18.24
C VAL A 855 -47.18 -20.72 17.86
N LEU A 856 -48.03 -21.49 17.19
CA LEU A 856 -49.41 -21.10 16.90
C LEU A 856 -50.25 -21.25 18.18
N ARG A 857 -50.86 -20.17 18.65
CA ARG A 857 -51.78 -20.16 19.79
C ARG A 857 -53.15 -20.69 19.39
N SER A 858 -53.93 -21.07 20.40
CA SER A 858 -55.31 -21.53 20.24
C SER A 858 -56.26 -20.48 19.63
N ASP A 859 -55.90 -19.19 19.71
CA ASP A 859 -56.66 -18.07 19.11
C ASP A 859 -56.29 -17.81 17.64
N GLY A 860 -55.40 -18.61 17.04
CA GLY A 860 -54.94 -18.46 15.66
C GLY A 860 -53.79 -17.46 15.47
N SER A 861 -53.31 -16.80 16.53
CA SER A 861 -52.15 -15.90 16.47
C SER A 861 -50.82 -16.64 16.64
N CYS A 862 -49.74 -16.11 16.07
CA CYS A 862 -48.39 -16.63 16.29
C CYS A 862 -47.73 -15.92 17.46
N THR A 863 -47.19 -16.68 18.41
CA THR A 863 -46.18 -16.15 19.34
C THR A 863 -44.83 -16.27 18.68
N ARG A 864 -44.10 -15.16 18.56
CA ARG A 864 -42.67 -15.16 18.22
C ARG A 864 -41.94 -14.91 19.55
N LEU A 865 -41.17 -15.89 20.03
CA LEU A 865 -40.43 -15.82 21.29
C LEU A 865 -39.15 -15.02 21.15
#